data_AF-A0A0S7BB80-F1
#
_entry.id   AF-A0A0S7BB80-F1
#
_cell.length_a   1.000
_cell.length_b   1.000
_cell.length_c   1.000
_cell.angle_alpha   90.00
_cell.angle_beta   90.00
_cell.angle_gamma   90.00
#
_symmetry.space_group_name_H-M   'P 1'
#
loop_
_entity.id
_entity.type
_entity.pdbx_description
1 polymer ?
#
loop_
_entity_poly.entity_id
_entity_poly.type
_entity_poly.pdbx_seq_one_letter_code
_entity_poly.pdbx_strand_id
1 'polypeptide(L)'
;MTLPVDVLQWIEPEPIQAPDWALELTGGQPLAAQTLLRRGLDTRAKALPFLDRKYYTPTDAFSLPDMEKAVVRIEHALAQHERIGVWGDFDVDGQTATALLVSALRRLNADVVYHIPVRAVESHGVQLASLQTFLRQGIQVLLTCDTGVTAHESIDYAQNNGVDVVITDHHTLPETLPGAYAVVDSQRVGPENPLSTLCGVGTAFKLVEALFVRAGLAGELENYTDLAALGSIADLAALRGETRYLVQRGLDRMRAAPRPALRAMLEHAGVEGDYLTESHISFQLAPALNAIGRLEDANPVVEFFLSADPALINVTAARLDGFNSRRKLLTDQVFQAAQSQIQQNPDLLRQPALVLSHANWPAGVIGIVASRLVELYHRPTLLLSTPEGQVARGSARSIEGVNITAAIASGGELLANFGGHPMAAGLGLHPENLPAFQRRLNRAILDQTGGKPLVQQLEVDGYLDLNAIDLALVESLDRLAPFGAGNPPLTLASRDLRILSETPVGRNGEHVQLVVEAPDGASRKVIWWQGAGLPRPDGPFDLAYTLSASNFRGQAQVQMEWLHARPIEREKPVEIQHAKAAYRIADLRADADPEFTLTHLPPADERMVWAEGEIPGKCGLGRHKLQSASELVIFTCPPGPRELAGVLERVQPEKVTLLAYSPSGDDPEAFKRRLAGLLIFALKHREGRTSLVELAAATAQRESTIRAGLDWLAAHGDIRFTLDETGQVQLTGGGISDEGAQQTAMRRITILLDETAAYRAYYRRADPAWLLMPAAPSATKSRRDH
;
A
#
# COMPACT_ATOMS: atom_id res chain seq x y z
N MET A 1 -8.17 8.58 21.43
CA MET A 1 -8.67 7.23 21.10
C MET A 1 -8.19 6.92 19.70
N THR A 2 -7.25 5.99 19.58
CA THR A 2 -6.62 5.58 18.32
C THR A 2 -7.43 4.44 17.71
N LEU A 3 -7.53 4.39 16.38
CA LEU A 3 -7.88 3.16 15.66
C LEU A 3 -6.59 2.33 15.57
N PRO A 4 -6.37 1.26 16.36
CA PRO A 4 -5.36 0.26 16.03
C PRO A 4 -5.85 -0.54 14.81
N VAL A 5 -5.17 -0.44 13.69
CA VAL A 5 -5.58 -1.10 12.44
C VAL A 5 -4.66 -2.27 12.09
N ASP A 6 -3.70 -2.60 12.96
CA ASP A 6 -2.62 -3.55 12.63
C ASP A 6 -3.03 -5.03 12.69
N VAL A 7 -4.33 -5.37 12.78
CA VAL A 7 -4.80 -6.76 12.81
C VAL A 7 -5.60 -7.05 11.55
N LEU A 8 -4.95 -7.68 10.57
CA LEU A 8 -5.63 -8.26 9.41
C LEU A 8 -6.19 -9.62 9.82
N GLN A 9 -7.52 -9.76 9.75
CA GLN A 9 -8.25 -10.97 10.11
C GLN A 9 -8.53 -11.79 8.85
N TRP A 10 -8.12 -13.06 8.86
CA TRP A 10 -8.49 -14.00 7.79
C TRP A 10 -9.92 -14.48 8.03
N ILE A 11 -10.75 -14.43 6.99
CA ILE A 11 -12.07 -15.04 6.96
C ILE A 11 -11.91 -16.39 6.27
N GLU A 12 -12.08 -17.45 7.04
CA GLU A 12 -11.88 -18.83 6.60
C GLU A 12 -13.03 -19.26 5.66
N PRO A 13 -12.75 -20.01 4.59
CA PRO A 13 -13.77 -20.43 3.65
C PRO A 13 -14.75 -21.42 4.29
N GLU A 14 -16.04 -21.21 4.10
CA GLU A 14 -17.04 -22.20 4.51
C GLU A 14 -16.90 -23.50 3.71
N PRO A 15 -16.96 -24.68 4.35
CA PRO A 15 -16.99 -25.96 3.67
C PRO A 15 -18.23 -26.07 2.78
N ILE A 16 -18.03 -26.31 1.49
CA ILE A 16 -19.13 -26.50 0.54
C ILE A 16 -18.85 -27.69 -0.37
N GLN A 17 -19.83 -28.58 -0.51
CA GLN A 17 -19.74 -29.71 -1.42
C GLN A 17 -20.18 -29.26 -2.82
N ALA A 18 -19.28 -29.38 -3.79
CA ALA A 18 -19.60 -29.07 -5.17
C ALA A 18 -20.47 -30.19 -5.79
N PRO A 19 -21.60 -29.86 -6.44
CA PRO A 19 -22.40 -30.82 -7.17
C PRO A 19 -21.70 -31.23 -8.48
N ASP A 20 -22.04 -32.41 -9.01
CA ASP A 20 -21.41 -32.99 -10.20
C ASP A 20 -21.44 -32.04 -11.41
N TRP A 21 -22.56 -31.34 -11.63
CA TRP A 21 -22.67 -30.39 -12.73
C TRP A 21 -21.65 -29.24 -12.63
N ALA A 22 -21.30 -28.81 -11.42
CA ALA A 22 -20.34 -27.72 -11.22
C ALA A 22 -18.92 -28.23 -11.48
N LEU A 23 -18.60 -29.45 -11.01
CA LEU A 23 -17.34 -30.12 -11.30
C LEU A 23 -17.14 -30.35 -12.80
N GLU A 24 -18.17 -30.84 -13.51
CA GLU A 24 -18.15 -30.95 -14.98
C GLU A 24 -17.85 -29.60 -15.63
N LEU A 25 -18.55 -28.56 -15.20
CA LEU A 25 -18.37 -27.20 -15.72
C LEU A 25 -17.04 -26.59 -15.34
N THR A 26 -16.26 -27.11 -14.40
CA THR A 26 -14.94 -26.59 -14.01
C THR A 26 -13.79 -27.53 -14.31
N GLY A 27 -14.01 -28.55 -15.15
CA GLY A 27 -12.94 -29.48 -15.56
C GLY A 27 -12.53 -30.45 -14.45
N GLY A 28 -13.44 -30.74 -13.52
CA GLY A 28 -13.23 -31.61 -12.37
C GLY A 28 -12.56 -30.93 -11.17
N GLN A 29 -12.23 -29.64 -11.25
CA GLN A 29 -11.54 -28.94 -10.17
C GLN A 29 -12.51 -28.49 -9.07
N PRO A 30 -12.39 -29.03 -7.82
CA PRO A 30 -13.32 -28.72 -6.73
C PRO A 30 -13.29 -27.26 -6.33
N LEU A 31 -12.12 -26.64 -6.24
CA LEU A 31 -11.97 -25.26 -5.80
C LEU A 31 -12.73 -24.29 -6.73
N ALA A 32 -12.55 -24.42 -8.05
CA ALA A 32 -13.29 -23.62 -9.02
C ALA A 32 -14.82 -23.84 -8.91
N ALA A 33 -15.25 -25.09 -8.73
CA ALA A 33 -16.68 -25.42 -8.59
C ALA A 33 -17.27 -24.82 -7.30
N GLN A 34 -16.56 -24.90 -6.18
CA GLN A 34 -16.95 -24.30 -4.91
C GLN A 34 -17.02 -22.77 -5.02
N THR A 35 -16.08 -22.15 -5.73
CA THR A 35 -16.09 -20.70 -5.96
C THR A 35 -17.32 -20.24 -6.74
N LEU A 36 -17.80 -21.00 -7.74
CA LEU A 36 -19.07 -20.69 -8.42
C LEU A 36 -20.22 -20.61 -7.42
N LEU A 37 -20.35 -21.61 -6.54
CA LEU A 37 -21.41 -21.66 -5.54
C LEU A 37 -21.31 -20.49 -4.55
N ARG A 38 -20.10 -20.18 -4.05
CA ARG A 38 -19.85 -19.04 -3.15
C ARG A 38 -20.19 -17.70 -3.78
N ARG A 39 -20.05 -17.58 -5.11
CA ARG A 39 -20.46 -16.40 -5.89
C ARG A 39 -21.96 -16.36 -6.21
N GLY A 40 -22.76 -17.28 -5.67
CA GLY A 40 -24.21 -17.34 -5.93
C GLY A 40 -24.59 -17.95 -7.28
N LEU A 41 -23.61 -18.55 -7.99
CA LEU A 41 -23.83 -19.28 -9.25
C LEU A 41 -24.15 -20.76 -8.92
N ASP A 42 -25.21 -20.94 -8.14
CA ASP A 42 -25.63 -22.20 -7.51
C ASP A 42 -26.37 -23.18 -8.43
N THR A 43 -26.52 -22.84 -9.71
CA THR A 43 -27.18 -23.68 -10.71
C THR A 43 -26.44 -23.65 -12.04
N ARG A 44 -26.55 -24.74 -12.82
CA ARG A 44 -25.97 -24.83 -14.17
C ARG A 44 -26.41 -23.67 -15.07
N ALA A 45 -27.67 -23.25 -14.95
CA ALA A 45 -28.24 -22.15 -15.73
C ALA A 45 -27.62 -20.78 -15.41
N LYS A 46 -27.19 -20.55 -14.16
CA LYS A 46 -26.45 -19.33 -13.78
C LYS A 46 -24.96 -19.42 -14.12
N ALA A 47 -24.34 -20.56 -13.85
CA ALA A 47 -22.90 -20.73 -14.00
C ALA A 47 -22.44 -20.77 -15.47
N LEU A 48 -23.19 -21.42 -16.35
CA LEU A 48 -22.80 -21.58 -17.75
C LEU A 48 -22.63 -20.25 -18.52
N PRO A 49 -23.59 -19.31 -18.52
CA PRO A 49 -23.40 -18.01 -19.17
C PRO A 49 -22.34 -17.13 -18.50
N PHE A 50 -22.03 -17.38 -17.23
CA PHE A 50 -20.94 -16.69 -16.53
C PHE A 50 -19.56 -17.17 -17.00
N LEU A 51 -19.41 -18.48 -17.23
CA LEU A 51 -18.17 -19.12 -17.66
C LEU A 51 -17.92 -18.98 -19.16
N ASP A 52 -18.97 -19.08 -19.98
CA ASP A 52 -18.86 -19.05 -21.43
C ASP A 52 -19.93 -18.11 -22.03
N ARG A 53 -19.44 -17.00 -22.60
CA ARG A 53 -20.26 -15.96 -23.24
C ARG A 53 -21.19 -16.49 -24.32
N LYS A 54 -20.91 -17.65 -24.94
CA LYS A 54 -21.78 -18.25 -25.97
C LYS A 54 -23.16 -18.63 -25.44
N TYR A 55 -23.28 -18.82 -24.13
CA TYR A 55 -24.55 -19.13 -23.47
C TYR A 55 -25.20 -17.90 -22.82
N TYR A 56 -24.54 -16.75 -22.84
CA TYR A 56 -25.11 -15.50 -22.36
C TYR A 56 -26.04 -14.91 -23.43
N THR A 57 -27.22 -14.44 -23.00
CA THR A 57 -28.16 -13.73 -23.87
C THR A 57 -28.03 -12.23 -23.61
N PRO A 58 -27.54 -11.43 -24.58
CA PRO A 58 -27.37 -9.99 -24.42
C PRO A 58 -28.70 -9.29 -24.16
N THR A 59 -28.69 -8.30 -23.27
CA THR A 59 -29.87 -7.48 -23.02
C THR A 59 -30.03 -6.45 -24.13
N ASP A 60 -31.25 -6.28 -24.63
CA ASP A 60 -31.56 -5.33 -25.69
C ASP A 60 -31.21 -3.90 -25.27
N ALA A 61 -30.49 -3.17 -26.13
CA ALA A 61 -30.10 -1.77 -25.93
C ALA A 61 -31.31 -0.86 -25.66
N PHE A 62 -32.47 -1.15 -26.27
CA PHE A 62 -33.71 -0.39 -26.06
C PHE A 62 -34.32 -0.56 -24.66
N SER A 63 -33.74 -1.42 -23.82
CA SER A 63 -34.09 -1.53 -22.40
C SER A 63 -33.57 -0.35 -21.57
N LEU A 64 -32.62 0.43 -22.08
CA LEU A 64 -32.18 1.68 -21.45
C LEU A 64 -33.20 2.80 -21.73
N PRO A 65 -33.65 3.52 -20.68
CA PRO A 65 -34.51 4.69 -20.85
C PRO A 65 -33.90 5.71 -21.83
N ASP A 66 -34.78 6.34 -22.63
CA ASP A 66 -34.44 7.29 -23.70
C ASP A 66 -33.56 6.75 -24.85
N MET A 67 -33.23 5.46 -24.91
CA MET A 67 -32.43 4.91 -26.02
C MET A 67 -33.09 5.14 -27.38
N GLU A 68 -34.38 4.82 -27.54
CA GLU A 68 -35.11 5.08 -28.80
C GLU A 68 -35.11 6.57 -29.16
N LYS A 69 -35.27 7.45 -28.15
CA LYS A 69 -35.26 8.90 -28.33
C LYS A 69 -33.90 9.41 -28.82
N ALA A 70 -32.81 8.92 -28.21
CA ALA A 70 -31.44 9.22 -28.62
C ALA A 70 -31.16 8.76 -30.06
N VAL A 71 -31.52 7.51 -30.37
CA VAL A 71 -31.32 6.88 -31.68
C VAL A 71 -32.05 7.66 -32.77
N VAL A 72 -33.34 7.94 -32.60
CA VAL A 72 -34.14 8.71 -33.56
C VAL A 72 -33.54 10.09 -33.81
N ARG A 73 -33.04 10.76 -32.76
CA ARG A 73 -32.42 12.08 -32.91
C ARG A 73 -31.12 12.03 -33.70
N ILE A 74 -30.29 11.02 -33.44
CA ILE A 74 -29.03 10.83 -34.17
C ILE A 74 -29.32 10.42 -35.62
N GLU A 75 -30.30 9.56 -35.89
CA GLU A 75 -30.75 9.23 -37.25
C GLU A 75 -31.22 10.47 -38.01
N HIS A 76 -31.93 11.38 -37.35
CA HIS A 76 -32.30 12.67 -37.94
C HIS A 76 -31.07 13.51 -38.30
N ALA A 77 -30.09 13.60 -37.39
CA ALA A 77 -28.84 14.32 -37.64
C ALA A 77 -28.09 13.74 -38.85
N LEU A 78 -28.01 12.40 -38.94
CA LEU A 78 -27.41 11.70 -40.08
C LEU A 78 -28.14 12.04 -41.39
N ALA A 79 -29.48 12.00 -41.38
CA ALA A 79 -30.29 12.28 -42.58
C ALA A 79 -30.23 13.74 -43.03
N GLN A 80 -30.06 14.69 -42.09
CA GLN A 80 -29.95 16.12 -42.39
C GLN A 80 -28.50 16.60 -42.55
N HIS A 81 -27.52 15.70 -42.46
CA HIS A 81 -26.10 16.05 -42.43
C HIS A 81 -25.75 17.12 -41.37
N GLU A 82 -26.42 17.04 -40.23
CA GLU A 82 -26.09 17.86 -39.06
C GLU A 82 -24.72 17.44 -38.51
N ARG A 83 -23.96 18.43 -38.04
CA ARG A 83 -22.70 18.22 -37.34
C ARG A 83 -22.98 17.75 -35.92
N ILE A 84 -22.43 16.60 -35.60
CA ILE A 84 -22.48 15.97 -34.27
C ILE A 84 -21.18 16.27 -33.53
N GLY A 85 -21.30 16.83 -32.33
CA GLY A 85 -20.17 17.04 -31.42
C GLY A 85 -20.15 15.95 -30.35
N VAL A 86 -19.08 15.16 -30.26
CA VAL A 86 -18.90 14.17 -29.19
C VAL A 86 -18.08 14.79 -28.05
N TRP A 87 -18.60 14.77 -26.84
CA TRP A 87 -17.91 15.26 -25.65
C TRP A 87 -17.58 14.11 -24.69
N GLY A 88 -16.29 13.85 -24.47
CA GLY A 88 -15.82 12.76 -23.60
C GLY A 88 -15.33 13.20 -22.23
N ASP A 89 -14.68 12.27 -21.54
CA ASP A 89 -13.84 12.52 -20.37
C ASP A 89 -12.37 12.11 -20.59
N PHE A 90 -11.47 12.61 -19.75
CA PHE A 90 -10.03 12.49 -19.92
C PHE A 90 -9.44 11.16 -19.48
N ASP A 91 -10.18 10.31 -18.79
CA ASP A 91 -9.69 9.00 -18.37
C ASP A 91 -9.91 7.94 -19.48
N VAL A 92 -9.57 6.68 -19.20
CA VAL A 92 -9.61 5.64 -20.22
C VAL A 92 -11.04 5.30 -20.65
N ASP A 93 -12.01 5.41 -19.75
CA ASP A 93 -13.40 5.14 -20.10
C ASP A 93 -13.90 6.21 -21.07
N GLY A 94 -13.76 7.49 -20.71
CA GLY A 94 -14.08 8.61 -21.59
C GLY A 94 -13.29 8.64 -22.91
N GLN A 95 -11.99 8.33 -22.88
CA GLN A 95 -11.16 8.24 -24.10
C GLN A 95 -11.67 7.14 -25.05
N THR A 96 -11.99 5.95 -24.52
CA THR A 96 -12.45 4.80 -25.32
C THR A 96 -13.89 4.97 -25.77
N ALA A 97 -14.77 5.57 -24.96
CA ALA A 97 -16.13 5.96 -25.30
C ALA A 97 -16.14 6.99 -26.45
N THR A 98 -15.29 8.01 -26.36
CA THR A 98 -15.14 9.02 -27.43
C THR A 98 -14.67 8.36 -28.72
N ALA A 99 -13.62 7.53 -28.67
CA ALA A 99 -13.11 6.84 -29.86
C ALA A 99 -14.17 5.89 -30.47
N LEU A 100 -14.92 5.18 -29.63
CA LEU A 100 -16.00 4.28 -30.06
C LEU A 100 -17.10 5.05 -30.79
N LEU A 101 -17.61 6.14 -30.20
CA LEU A 101 -18.68 6.94 -30.79
C LEU A 101 -18.23 7.65 -32.06
N VAL A 102 -17.07 8.29 -32.05
CA VAL A 102 -16.51 8.97 -33.22
C VAL A 102 -16.32 7.99 -34.38
N SER A 103 -15.80 6.79 -34.10
CA SER A 103 -15.62 5.75 -35.12
C SER A 103 -16.94 5.24 -35.68
N ALA A 104 -17.92 4.94 -34.82
CA ALA A 104 -19.23 4.44 -35.23
C ALA A 104 -20.03 5.49 -36.02
N LEU A 105 -20.03 6.74 -35.59
CA LEU A 105 -20.71 7.83 -36.29
C LEU A 105 -20.05 8.14 -37.64
N ARG A 106 -18.72 8.16 -37.72
CA ARG A 106 -18.00 8.27 -39.01
C ARG A 106 -18.32 7.08 -39.92
N ARG A 107 -18.43 5.87 -39.38
CA ARG A 107 -18.85 4.67 -40.13
C ARG A 107 -20.27 4.78 -40.70
N LEU A 108 -21.13 5.56 -40.04
CA LEU A 108 -22.49 5.94 -40.48
C LEU A 108 -22.51 7.20 -41.36
N ASN A 109 -21.35 7.72 -41.79
CA ASN A 109 -21.18 8.92 -42.61
C ASN A 109 -21.63 10.24 -41.94
N ALA A 110 -21.56 10.34 -40.61
CA ALA A 110 -21.78 11.60 -39.90
C ALA A 110 -20.64 12.60 -40.09
N ASP A 111 -20.95 13.92 -40.05
CA ASP A 111 -19.96 14.96 -39.79
C ASP A 111 -19.73 15.07 -38.28
N VAL A 112 -18.55 14.66 -37.81
CA VAL A 112 -18.25 14.50 -36.38
C VAL A 112 -17.04 15.33 -35.98
N VAL A 113 -17.23 16.17 -34.97
CA VAL A 113 -16.16 16.79 -34.18
C VAL A 113 -16.20 16.23 -32.76
N TYR A 114 -15.09 16.27 -32.03
CA TYR A 114 -15.05 15.79 -30.65
C TYR A 114 -14.17 16.66 -29.77
N HIS A 115 -14.38 16.56 -28.46
CA HIS A 115 -13.58 17.21 -27.44
C HIS A 115 -13.47 16.32 -26.20
N ILE A 116 -12.24 16.17 -25.71
CA ILE A 116 -11.94 15.62 -24.39
C ILE A 116 -11.42 16.78 -23.53
N PRO A 117 -12.00 17.05 -22.34
CA PRO A 117 -11.58 18.16 -21.50
C PRO A 117 -10.14 17.99 -21.01
N VAL A 118 -9.33 19.06 -21.06
CA VAL A 118 -7.97 19.03 -20.53
C VAL A 118 -7.99 19.28 -19.02
N ARG A 119 -7.90 18.21 -18.23
CA ARG A 119 -8.05 18.20 -16.76
C ARG A 119 -7.34 19.33 -16.02
N ALA A 120 -6.14 19.71 -16.44
CA ALA A 120 -5.33 20.72 -15.76
C ALA A 120 -5.96 22.13 -15.81
N VAL A 121 -6.65 22.45 -16.90
CA VAL A 121 -7.22 23.78 -17.18
C VAL A 121 -8.74 23.79 -17.15
N GLU A 122 -9.38 22.70 -17.56
CA GLU A 122 -10.84 22.57 -17.67
C GLU A 122 -11.44 21.77 -16.51
N SER A 123 -10.64 21.10 -15.66
CA SER A 123 -11.16 20.12 -14.69
C SER A 123 -11.90 18.96 -15.38
N HIS A 124 -12.72 18.22 -14.63
CA HIS A 124 -13.62 17.18 -15.14
C HIS A 124 -14.98 17.74 -15.61
N GLY A 125 -15.66 16.95 -16.44
CA GLY A 125 -17.04 17.17 -16.86
C GLY A 125 -17.22 18.23 -17.95
N VAL A 126 -18.48 18.57 -18.21
CA VAL A 126 -18.86 19.55 -19.25
C VAL A 126 -18.83 20.96 -18.67
N GLN A 127 -17.67 21.63 -18.69
CA GLN A 127 -17.57 23.02 -18.23
C GLN A 127 -18.17 24.00 -19.24
N LEU A 128 -18.98 24.94 -18.75
CA LEU A 128 -19.71 25.89 -19.59
C LEU A 128 -18.80 26.70 -20.53
N ALA A 129 -17.68 27.21 -20.02
CA ALA A 129 -16.76 28.05 -20.82
C ALA A 129 -16.12 27.28 -21.99
N SER A 130 -15.72 26.02 -21.75
CA SER A 130 -15.19 25.14 -22.80
C SER A 130 -16.28 24.73 -23.77
N LEU A 131 -17.47 24.40 -23.26
CA LEU A 131 -18.63 24.04 -24.08
C LEU A 131 -18.99 25.17 -25.04
N GLN A 132 -19.05 26.41 -24.56
CA GLN A 132 -19.30 27.59 -25.39
C GLN A 132 -18.32 27.70 -26.56
N THR A 133 -17.04 27.38 -26.33
CA THR A 133 -16.03 27.39 -27.38
C THR A 133 -16.24 26.25 -28.37
N PHE A 134 -16.55 25.06 -27.88
CA PHE A 134 -16.80 23.88 -28.69
C PHE A 134 -18.02 24.04 -29.60
N LEU A 135 -19.13 24.57 -29.08
CA LEU A 135 -20.37 24.79 -29.84
C LEU A 135 -20.22 25.78 -31.01
N ARG A 136 -19.23 26.68 -30.98
CA ARG A 136 -18.93 27.60 -32.10
C ARG A 136 -18.52 26.88 -33.39
N GLN A 137 -18.23 25.58 -33.33
CA GLN A 137 -17.98 24.75 -34.51
C GLN A 137 -19.25 24.43 -35.31
N GLY A 138 -20.41 24.98 -34.93
CA GLY A 138 -21.67 24.79 -35.65
C GLY A 138 -22.28 23.41 -35.40
N ILE A 139 -22.18 22.93 -34.17
CA ILE A 139 -22.74 21.65 -33.70
C ILE A 139 -24.26 21.81 -33.53
N GLN A 140 -25.06 20.87 -34.05
CA GLN A 140 -26.51 20.83 -33.83
C GLN A 140 -26.92 19.73 -32.84
N VAL A 141 -26.10 18.68 -32.72
CA VAL A 141 -26.29 17.62 -31.71
C VAL A 141 -25.02 17.46 -30.90
N LEU A 142 -25.12 17.63 -29.58
CA LEU A 142 -24.07 17.31 -28.63
C LEU A 142 -24.33 15.92 -28.06
N LEU A 143 -23.42 14.98 -28.28
CA LEU A 143 -23.43 13.64 -27.69
C LEU A 143 -22.36 13.55 -26.61
N THR A 144 -22.74 13.53 -25.34
CA THR A 144 -21.78 13.34 -24.24
C THR A 144 -21.58 11.86 -23.98
N CYS A 145 -20.36 11.48 -23.59
CA CYS A 145 -20.00 10.12 -23.21
C CYS A 145 -19.12 10.11 -21.97
N ASP A 146 -19.45 9.22 -21.03
CA ASP A 146 -18.80 9.14 -19.72
C ASP A 146 -18.89 10.45 -18.89
N THR A 147 -19.85 11.30 -19.25
CA THR A 147 -20.09 12.56 -18.57
C THR A 147 -21.42 13.18 -18.98
N GLY A 148 -21.86 14.20 -18.23
CA GLY A 148 -22.97 15.07 -18.58
C GLY A 148 -24.17 14.96 -17.66
N VAL A 149 -24.36 13.85 -16.93
CA VAL A 149 -25.57 13.65 -16.12
C VAL A 149 -25.71 14.65 -14.97
N THR A 150 -24.60 15.22 -14.49
CA THR A 150 -24.61 16.28 -13.46
C THR A 150 -24.43 17.69 -14.02
N ALA A 151 -24.31 17.86 -15.34
CA ALA A 151 -23.89 19.10 -15.99
C ALA A 151 -25.06 20.05 -16.34
N HIS A 152 -26.00 20.25 -15.41
CA HIS A 152 -27.25 21.00 -15.61
C HIS A 152 -27.07 22.32 -16.37
N GLU A 153 -26.25 23.24 -15.85
CA GLU A 153 -26.04 24.57 -16.42
C GLU A 153 -25.54 24.49 -17.88
N SER A 154 -24.56 23.62 -18.12
CA SER A 154 -23.97 23.44 -19.45
C SER A 154 -24.95 22.83 -20.46
N ILE A 155 -25.73 21.84 -20.03
CA ILE A 155 -26.73 21.19 -20.88
C ILE A 155 -27.88 22.15 -21.20
N ASP A 156 -28.38 22.88 -20.19
CA ASP A 156 -29.42 23.89 -20.39
C ASP A 156 -28.93 25.00 -21.31
N TYR A 157 -27.66 25.42 -21.18
CA TYR A 157 -27.07 26.39 -22.11
C TYR A 157 -27.07 25.89 -23.55
N ALA A 158 -26.62 24.65 -23.81
CA ALA A 158 -26.61 24.07 -25.16
C ALA A 158 -28.03 24.03 -25.77
N GLN A 159 -29.01 23.53 -25.00
CA GLN A 159 -30.41 23.44 -25.40
C GLN A 159 -31.01 24.81 -25.73
N ASN A 160 -30.78 25.81 -24.87
CA ASN A 160 -31.24 27.19 -25.08
C ASN A 160 -30.59 27.86 -26.30
N ASN A 161 -29.47 27.34 -26.79
CA ASN A 161 -28.81 27.79 -28.02
C ASN A 161 -29.15 26.90 -29.23
N GLY A 162 -30.20 26.08 -29.14
CA GLY A 162 -30.71 25.26 -30.24
C GLY A 162 -29.85 24.04 -30.57
N VAL A 163 -29.04 23.57 -29.60
CA VAL A 163 -28.24 22.35 -29.73
C VAL A 163 -28.90 21.26 -28.90
N ASP A 164 -29.38 20.20 -29.56
CA ASP A 164 -29.94 19.06 -28.86
C ASP A 164 -28.85 18.26 -28.16
N VAL A 165 -29.02 17.98 -26.87
CA VAL A 165 -28.04 17.20 -26.09
C VAL A 165 -28.54 15.78 -25.87
N VAL A 166 -27.75 14.79 -26.27
CA VAL A 166 -27.91 13.38 -25.92
C VAL A 166 -26.80 12.99 -24.95
N ILE A 167 -27.16 12.46 -23.79
CA ILE A 167 -26.21 12.03 -22.77
C ILE A 167 -26.07 10.51 -22.83
N THR A 168 -24.83 10.01 -22.88
CA THR A 168 -24.47 8.64 -22.53
C THR A 168 -23.56 8.65 -21.30
N ASP A 169 -24.02 8.13 -20.17
CA ASP A 169 -23.30 8.25 -18.89
C ASP A 169 -23.58 7.01 -17.99
N HIS A 170 -22.90 6.94 -16.85
CA HIS A 170 -23.05 5.89 -15.84
C HIS A 170 -22.82 6.38 -14.40
N HIS A 171 -22.51 7.67 -14.23
CA HIS A 171 -22.26 8.26 -12.93
C HIS A 171 -23.50 8.26 -12.04
N THR A 172 -23.30 8.40 -10.73
CA THR A 172 -24.40 8.49 -9.76
C THR A 172 -25.37 9.60 -10.15
N LEU A 173 -26.65 9.23 -10.31
CA LEU A 173 -27.69 10.17 -10.74
C LEU A 173 -27.90 11.29 -9.71
N PRO A 174 -27.98 12.56 -10.14
CA PRO A 174 -28.43 13.66 -9.29
C PRO A 174 -29.91 13.55 -8.91
N GLU A 175 -30.37 14.36 -7.95
CA GLU A 175 -31.78 14.41 -7.52
C GLU A 175 -32.74 14.74 -8.67
N THR A 176 -32.31 15.58 -9.60
CA THR A 176 -33.03 15.92 -10.83
C THR A 176 -32.11 15.68 -12.02
N LEU A 177 -32.64 15.19 -13.14
CA LEU A 177 -31.86 15.03 -14.36
C LEU A 177 -31.76 16.37 -15.12
N PRO A 178 -30.68 16.61 -15.90
CA PRO A 178 -30.54 17.79 -16.72
C PRO A 178 -31.58 17.82 -17.84
N GLY A 179 -31.90 19.02 -18.37
CA GLY A 179 -32.87 19.24 -19.44
C GLY A 179 -32.43 18.73 -20.82
N ALA A 180 -31.70 17.62 -20.89
CA ALA A 180 -31.20 17.04 -22.14
C ALA A 180 -32.33 16.50 -23.03
N TYR A 181 -32.06 16.38 -24.32
CA TYR A 181 -32.98 15.77 -25.27
C TYR A 181 -33.17 14.29 -24.93
N ALA A 182 -32.09 13.56 -24.62
CA ALA A 182 -32.16 12.18 -24.15
C ALA A 182 -31.07 11.94 -23.08
N VAL A 183 -31.41 11.14 -22.06
CA VAL A 183 -30.45 10.74 -21.01
C VAL A 183 -30.33 9.22 -20.99
N VAL A 184 -29.42 8.67 -21.78
CA VAL A 184 -29.13 7.23 -21.80
C VAL A 184 -28.09 6.94 -20.73
N ASP A 185 -28.51 6.40 -19.61
CA ASP A 185 -27.63 6.17 -18.45
C ASP A 185 -27.95 4.83 -17.78
N SER A 186 -26.92 4.03 -17.52
CA SER A 186 -27.04 2.69 -16.92
C SER A 186 -27.60 2.71 -15.50
N GLN A 187 -27.44 3.80 -14.76
CA GLN A 187 -28.00 3.98 -13.42
C GLN A 187 -29.51 4.27 -13.43
N ARG A 188 -30.11 4.52 -14.61
CA ARG A 188 -31.57 4.72 -14.73
C ARG A 188 -32.37 3.41 -14.72
N VAL A 189 -31.72 2.26 -14.78
CA VAL A 189 -32.35 0.95 -14.59
C VAL A 189 -32.10 0.43 -13.18
N GLY A 190 -32.93 -0.51 -12.73
CA GLY A 190 -32.76 -1.11 -11.40
C GLY A 190 -31.44 -1.88 -11.26
N PRO A 191 -30.90 -2.03 -10.04
CA PRO A 191 -29.58 -2.65 -9.80
C PRO A 191 -29.48 -4.10 -10.30
N GLU A 192 -30.59 -4.84 -10.32
CA GLU A 192 -30.66 -6.22 -10.81
C GLU A 192 -30.71 -6.32 -12.35
N ASN A 193 -30.88 -5.20 -13.06
CA ASN A 193 -30.87 -5.20 -14.52
C ASN A 193 -29.42 -5.44 -15.00
N PRO A 194 -29.16 -6.36 -15.96
CA PRO A 194 -27.81 -6.62 -16.45
C PRO A 194 -27.08 -5.41 -17.05
N LEU A 195 -27.81 -4.38 -17.47
CA LEU A 195 -27.27 -3.13 -18.01
C LEU A 195 -26.81 -2.14 -16.92
N SER A 196 -27.18 -2.34 -15.65
CA SER A 196 -26.87 -1.41 -14.54
C SER A 196 -25.37 -1.31 -14.25
N THR A 197 -24.60 -2.31 -14.66
CA THR A 197 -23.15 -2.38 -14.42
C THR A 197 -22.31 -1.77 -15.53
N LEU A 198 -22.94 -1.26 -16.60
CA LEU A 198 -22.23 -0.63 -17.71
C LEU A 198 -21.58 0.68 -17.25
N CYS A 199 -20.31 0.84 -17.59
CA CYS A 199 -19.59 2.12 -17.48
C CYS A 199 -19.87 3.02 -18.70
N GLY A 200 -19.23 4.19 -18.80
CA GLY A 200 -19.41 5.15 -19.88
C GLY A 200 -19.28 4.55 -21.28
N VAL A 201 -18.17 3.84 -21.57
CA VAL A 201 -17.96 3.15 -22.86
C VAL A 201 -18.96 2.03 -23.08
N GLY A 202 -19.41 1.36 -22.01
CA GLY A 202 -20.40 0.30 -22.08
C GLY A 202 -21.78 0.84 -22.49
N THR A 203 -22.19 1.96 -21.90
CA THR A 203 -23.43 2.67 -22.27
C THR A 203 -23.33 3.22 -23.69
N ALA A 204 -22.19 3.81 -24.08
CA ALA A 204 -21.93 4.26 -25.44
C ALA A 204 -21.96 3.09 -26.46
N PHE A 205 -21.42 1.92 -26.10
CA PHE A 205 -21.50 0.71 -26.91
C PHE A 205 -22.95 0.30 -27.17
N LYS A 206 -23.83 0.38 -26.15
CA LYS A 206 -25.27 0.09 -26.33
C LYS A 206 -25.97 1.07 -27.26
N LEU A 207 -25.59 2.35 -27.24
CA LEU A 207 -26.08 3.31 -28.23
C LEU A 207 -25.63 2.94 -29.66
N VAL A 208 -24.36 2.57 -29.83
CA VAL A 208 -23.84 2.11 -31.12
C VAL A 208 -24.52 0.81 -31.58
N GLU A 209 -24.78 -0.13 -30.66
CA GLU A 209 -25.55 -1.34 -30.93
C GLU A 209 -26.93 -1.00 -31.51
N ALA A 210 -27.68 -0.12 -30.87
CA ALA A 210 -29.00 0.29 -31.35
C ALA A 210 -28.95 0.98 -32.73
N LEU A 211 -28.00 1.89 -32.94
CA LEU A 211 -27.78 2.55 -34.24
C LEU A 211 -27.40 1.57 -35.34
N PHE A 212 -26.49 0.64 -35.06
CA PHE A 212 -26.00 -0.33 -36.03
C PHE A 212 -27.05 -1.37 -36.38
N VAL A 213 -27.87 -1.80 -35.42
CA VAL A 213 -29.01 -2.68 -35.69
C VAL A 213 -29.96 -2.03 -36.68
N ARG A 214 -30.33 -0.76 -36.49
CA ARG A 214 -31.23 -0.03 -37.40
C ARG A 214 -30.59 0.25 -38.76
N ALA A 215 -29.28 0.48 -38.80
CA ALA A 215 -28.53 0.66 -40.04
C ALA A 215 -28.19 -0.65 -40.79
N GLY A 216 -28.53 -1.82 -40.24
CA GLY A 216 -28.18 -3.12 -40.82
C GLY A 216 -26.69 -3.49 -40.70
N LEU A 217 -25.97 -2.86 -39.77
CA LEU A 217 -24.52 -3.02 -39.52
C LEU A 217 -24.20 -3.82 -38.24
N ALA A 218 -25.17 -4.55 -37.68
CA ALA A 218 -24.98 -5.31 -36.44
C ALA A 218 -23.78 -6.28 -36.48
N GLY A 219 -23.43 -6.82 -37.65
CA GLY A 219 -22.26 -7.69 -37.83
C GLY A 219 -20.91 -7.01 -37.60
N GLU A 220 -20.86 -5.66 -37.59
CA GLU A 220 -19.63 -4.89 -37.38
C GLU A 220 -19.38 -4.55 -35.90
N LEU A 221 -20.33 -4.82 -35.00
CA LEU A 221 -20.21 -4.49 -33.57
C LEU A 221 -19.00 -5.15 -32.89
N GLU A 222 -18.57 -6.30 -33.39
CA GLU A 222 -17.38 -7.01 -32.90
C GLU A 222 -16.07 -6.20 -33.07
N ASN A 223 -16.06 -5.16 -33.91
CA ASN A 223 -14.89 -4.27 -34.08
C ASN A 223 -14.76 -3.21 -32.96
N TYR A 224 -15.75 -3.12 -32.07
CA TYR A 224 -15.82 -2.11 -31.01
C TYR A 224 -15.74 -2.73 -29.60
N THR A 225 -15.79 -4.05 -29.48
CA THR A 225 -15.79 -4.77 -28.19
C THR A 225 -14.48 -4.61 -27.43
N ASP A 226 -13.36 -4.42 -28.13
CA ASP A 226 -12.07 -4.16 -27.52
C ASP A 226 -12.02 -2.78 -26.83
N LEU A 227 -12.53 -1.71 -27.43
CA LEU A 227 -12.65 -0.41 -26.74
C LEU A 227 -13.56 -0.51 -25.52
N ALA A 228 -14.72 -1.19 -25.67
CA ALA A 228 -15.65 -1.39 -24.56
C ALA A 228 -14.99 -2.14 -23.40
N ALA A 229 -14.27 -3.23 -23.68
CA ALA A 229 -13.58 -3.99 -22.65
C ALA A 229 -12.44 -3.19 -22.00
N LEU A 230 -11.67 -2.43 -22.78
CA LEU A 230 -10.58 -1.59 -22.26
C LEU A 230 -11.10 -0.54 -21.29
N GLY A 231 -12.13 0.23 -21.67
CA GLY A 231 -12.73 1.23 -20.80
C GLY A 231 -13.38 0.60 -19.56
N SER A 232 -14.17 -0.47 -19.73
CA SER A 232 -14.80 -1.14 -18.58
C SER A 232 -13.82 -1.71 -17.56
N ILE A 233 -12.69 -2.29 -18.01
CA ILE A 233 -11.66 -2.77 -17.08
C ILE A 233 -10.92 -1.58 -16.43
N ALA A 234 -10.68 -0.50 -17.17
CA ALA A 234 -9.99 0.67 -16.65
C ALA A 234 -10.81 1.48 -15.64
N ASP A 235 -12.13 1.52 -15.82
CA ASP A 235 -13.10 2.13 -14.89
C ASP A 235 -13.35 1.28 -13.64
N LEU A 236 -12.83 0.04 -13.60
CA LEU A 236 -13.13 -0.94 -12.56
C LEU A 236 -14.65 -1.23 -12.48
N ALA A 237 -15.31 -1.26 -13.63
CA ALA A 237 -16.73 -1.58 -13.72
C ALA A 237 -17.01 -2.98 -13.15
N ALA A 238 -18.17 -3.16 -12.51
CA ALA A 238 -18.54 -4.45 -11.97
C ALA A 238 -18.71 -5.48 -13.10
N LEU A 239 -17.86 -6.50 -13.11
CA LEU A 239 -17.83 -7.56 -14.13
C LEU A 239 -18.94 -8.60 -13.89
N ARG A 240 -20.18 -8.14 -14.00
CA ARG A 240 -21.41 -8.93 -13.94
C ARG A 240 -22.26 -8.63 -15.18
N GLY A 241 -23.26 -9.46 -15.44
CA GLY A 241 -24.25 -9.24 -16.50
C GLY A 241 -23.64 -8.82 -17.85
N GLU A 242 -24.11 -7.69 -18.36
CA GLU A 242 -23.74 -7.20 -19.68
C GLU A 242 -22.27 -6.75 -19.76
N THR A 243 -21.76 -6.11 -18.69
CA THR A 243 -20.37 -5.67 -18.61
C THR A 243 -19.41 -6.84 -18.72
N ARG A 244 -19.67 -7.94 -17.98
CA ARG A 244 -18.86 -9.16 -18.07
C ARG A 244 -18.86 -9.72 -19.49
N TYR A 245 -20.04 -9.80 -20.11
CA TYR A 245 -20.19 -10.30 -21.46
C TYR A 245 -19.38 -9.47 -22.48
N LEU A 246 -19.45 -8.14 -22.41
CA LEU A 246 -18.67 -7.24 -23.27
C LEU A 246 -17.16 -7.39 -23.04
N VAL A 247 -16.73 -7.51 -21.78
CA VAL A 247 -15.32 -7.72 -21.44
C VAL A 247 -14.80 -9.06 -21.96
N GLN A 248 -15.56 -10.15 -21.83
CA GLN A 248 -15.17 -11.45 -22.41
C GLN A 248 -14.99 -11.36 -23.92
N ARG A 249 -15.91 -10.69 -24.63
CA ARG A 249 -15.79 -10.45 -26.08
C ARG A 249 -14.58 -9.62 -26.45
N GLY A 250 -14.37 -8.51 -25.75
CA GLY A 250 -13.26 -7.61 -26.05
C GLY A 250 -11.90 -8.24 -25.78
N LEU A 251 -11.75 -9.01 -24.69
CA LEU A 251 -10.52 -9.77 -24.41
C LEU A 251 -10.23 -10.79 -25.51
N ASP A 252 -11.23 -11.57 -25.95
CA ASP A 252 -11.08 -12.50 -27.08
C ASP A 252 -10.62 -11.75 -28.34
N ARG A 253 -11.22 -10.59 -28.63
CA ARG A 253 -10.91 -9.77 -29.80
C ARG A 253 -9.49 -9.21 -29.75
N MET A 254 -9.07 -8.71 -28.59
CA MET A 254 -7.73 -8.16 -28.37
C MET A 254 -6.63 -9.23 -28.48
N ARG A 255 -6.91 -10.46 -28.05
CA ARG A 255 -5.98 -11.59 -28.23
C ARG A 255 -5.90 -12.01 -29.69
N ALA A 256 -7.05 -12.27 -30.32
CA ALA A 256 -7.11 -12.86 -31.66
C ALA A 256 -6.68 -11.90 -32.78
N ALA A 257 -7.05 -10.62 -32.69
CA ALA A 257 -6.73 -9.64 -33.71
C ALA A 257 -6.70 -8.20 -33.15
N PRO A 258 -5.71 -7.88 -32.30
CA PRO A 258 -5.63 -6.56 -31.66
C PRO A 258 -5.58 -5.45 -32.70
N ARG A 259 -6.33 -4.36 -32.45
CA ARG A 259 -6.22 -3.14 -33.24
C ARG A 259 -4.78 -2.59 -33.18
N PRO A 260 -4.32 -1.86 -34.21
CA PRO A 260 -2.93 -1.42 -34.31
C PRO A 260 -2.41 -0.66 -33.07
N ALA A 261 -3.22 0.24 -32.53
CA ALA A 261 -2.92 0.98 -31.31
C ALA A 261 -2.66 0.08 -30.08
N LEU A 262 -3.55 -0.89 -29.83
CA LEU A 262 -3.41 -1.81 -28.70
C LEU A 262 -2.22 -2.73 -28.89
N ARG A 263 -1.95 -3.19 -30.12
CA ARG A 263 -0.77 -3.98 -30.43
C ARG A 263 0.51 -3.23 -30.07
N ALA A 264 0.64 -1.97 -30.50
CA ALA A 264 1.81 -1.16 -30.17
C ALA A 264 1.95 -0.96 -28.65
N MET A 265 0.86 -0.75 -27.92
CA MET A 265 0.92 -0.64 -26.47
C MET A 265 1.33 -1.96 -25.78
N LEU A 266 0.84 -3.11 -26.25
CA LEU A 266 1.22 -4.43 -25.76
C LEU A 266 2.72 -4.70 -26.00
N GLU A 267 3.24 -4.35 -27.18
CA GLU A 267 4.66 -4.44 -27.51
C GLU A 267 5.53 -3.59 -26.57
N HIS A 268 5.13 -2.34 -26.33
CA HIS A 268 5.80 -1.45 -25.37
C HIS A 268 5.75 -1.99 -23.93
N ALA A 269 4.64 -2.64 -23.56
CA ALA A 269 4.46 -3.25 -22.26
C ALA A 269 5.21 -4.60 -22.10
N GLY A 270 5.72 -5.16 -23.21
CA GLY A 270 6.34 -6.50 -23.21
C GLY A 270 5.33 -7.63 -22.97
N VAL A 271 4.06 -7.41 -23.34
CA VAL A 271 2.97 -8.37 -23.17
C VAL A 271 2.70 -9.07 -24.49
N GLU A 272 2.82 -10.39 -24.51
CA GLU A 272 2.40 -11.19 -25.66
C GLU A 272 0.87 -11.20 -25.77
N GLY A 273 0.35 -10.92 -26.97
CA GLY A 273 -1.09 -10.73 -27.20
C GLY A 273 -1.96 -11.91 -26.76
N ASP A 274 -1.51 -13.14 -26.98
CA ASP A 274 -2.25 -14.35 -26.61
C ASP A 274 -2.44 -14.52 -25.09
N TYR A 275 -1.57 -13.91 -24.29
CA TYR A 275 -1.58 -13.96 -22.82
C TYR A 275 -2.17 -12.70 -22.18
N LEU A 276 -2.75 -11.80 -22.98
CA LEU A 276 -3.42 -10.61 -22.47
C LEU A 276 -4.54 -11.01 -21.48
N THR A 277 -4.59 -10.34 -20.33
CA THR A 277 -5.62 -10.51 -19.30
C THR A 277 -6.08 -9.14 -18.82
N GLU A 278 -7.17 -9.12 -18.05
CA GLU A 278 -7.62 -7.94 -17.32
C GLU A 278 -6.50 -7.28 -16.50
N SER A 279 -5.57 -8.06 -15.91
CA SER A 279 -4.50 -7.52 -15.08
C SER A 279 -3.50 -6.73 -15.92
N HIS A 280 -3.19 -7.20 -17.13
CA HIS A 280 -2.36 -6.45 -18.07
C HIS A 280 -3.02 -5.12 -18.45
N ILE A 281 -4.35 -5.12 -18.62
CA ILE A 281 -5.11 -3.90 -18.87
C ILE A 281 -5.07 -2.97 -17.65
N SER A 282 -5.45 -3.45 -16.46
CA SER A 282 -5.53 -2.65 -15.23
C SER A 282 -4.19 -2.09 -14.76
N PHE A 283 -3.09 -2.84 -14.93
CA PHE A 283 -1.79 -2.47 -14.36
C PHE A 283 -0.76 -1.96 -15.38
N GLN A 284 -0.97 -2.17 -16.68
CA GLN A 284 -0.02 -1.75 -17.72
C GLN A 284 -0.65 -0.79 -18.74
N LEU A 285 -1.74 -1.19 -19.41
CA LEU A 285 -2.33 -0.38 -20.49
C LEU A 285 -3.12 0.82 -19.96
N ALA A 286 -4.10 0.59 -19.08
CA ALA A 286 -4.94 1.64 -18.52
C ALA A 286 -4.11 2.70 -17.76
N PRO A 287 -3.09 2.34 -16.98
CA PRO A 287 -2.26 3.34 -16.32
C PRO A 287 -1.43 4.19 -17.31
N ALA A 288 -1.05 3.66 -18.47
CA ALA A 288 -0.36 4.44 -19.51
C ALA A 288 -1.29 5.46 -20.17
N LEU A 289 -2.51 5.07 -20.51
CA LEU A 289 -3.54 5.97 -21.07
C LEU A 289 -4.02 7.01 -20.04
N ASN A 290 -4.18 6.60 -18.78
CA ASN A 290 -4.49 7.53 -17.70
C ASN A 290 -3.35 8.54 -17.44
N ALA A 291 -2.10 8.22 -17.79
CA ALA A 291 -0.99 9.12 -17.57
C ALA A 291 -1.10 10.37 -18.45
N ILE A 292 -1.55 10.25 -19.70
CA ILE A 292 -1.73 11.42 -20.56
C ILE A 292 -2.88 12.31 -20.05
N GLY A 293 -4.05 11.75 -19.71
CA GLY A 293 -5.16 12.53 -19.15
C GLY A 293 -4.88 13.20 -17.79
N ARG A 294 -3.85 12.73 -17.06
CA ARG A 294 -3.38 13.35 -15.81
C ARG A 294 -2.32 14.43 -16.00
N LEU A 295 -1.55 14.35 -17.08
CA LEU A 295 -0.34 15.17 -17.27
C LEU A 295 -0.43 16.14 -18.45
N GLU A 296 -1.35 15.91 -19.39
CA GLU A 296 -1.44 16.63 -20.66
C GLU A 296 -2.85 16.55 -21.29
N ASP A 297 -2.93 16.86 -22.59
CA ASP A 297 -4.11 16.79 -23.44
C ASP A 297 -4.31 15.36 -23.97
N ALA A 298 -5.47 14.77 -23.69
CA ALA A 298 -5.83 13.41 -24.10
C ALA A 298 -6.52 13.32 -25.47
N ASN A 299 -6.87 14.44 -26.12
CA ASN A 299 -7.54 14.42 -27.44
C ASN A 299 -6.79 13.58 -28.51
N PRO A 300 -5.45 13.59 -28.60
CA PRO A 300 -4.73 12.77 -29.59
C PRO A 300 -4.95 11.26 -29.46
N VAL A 301 -5.40 10.78 -28.29
CA VAL A 301 -5.67 9.34 -28.06
C VAL A 301 -6.81 8.83 -28.95
N VAL A 302 -7.78 9.70 -29.28
CA VAL A 302 -8.89 9.33 -30.16
C VAL A 302 -8.36 8.91 -31.53
N GLU A 303 -7.61 9.78 -32.22
CA GLU A 303 -7.04 9.41 -33.53
C GLU A 303 -6.02 8.27 -33.41
N PHE A 304 -5.29 8.16 -32.30
CA PHE A 304 -4.42 7.01 -32.05
C PHE A 304 -5.18 5.68 -32.11
N PHE A 305 -6.33 5.57 -31.43
CA PHE A 305 -7.14 4.35 -31.47
C PHE A 305 -7.79 4.06 -32.83
N LEU A 306 -7.98 5.09 -33.66
CA LEU A 306 -8.67 5.01 -34.95
C LEU A 306 -7.73 4.93 -36.16
N SER A 307 -6.43 5.18 -35.96
CA SER A 307 -5.46 5.23 -37.03
C SER A 307 -5.00 3.85 -37.49
N ALA A 308 -4.65 3.77 -38.78
CA ALA A 308 -3.90 2.68 -39.39
C ALA A 308 -2.48 3.08 -39.81
N ASP A 309 -2.07 4.34 -39.57
CA ASP A 309 -0.73 4.84 -39.90
C ASP A 309 0.30 4.39 -38.84
N PRO A 310 1.26 3.52 -39.20
CA PRO A 310 2.28 3.04 -38.26
C PRO A 310 3.12 4.16 -37.65
N ALA A 311 3.33 5.28 -38.36
CA ALA A 311 4.11 6.39 -37.84
C ALA A 311 3.39 7.09 -36.68
N LEU A 312 2.12 7.49 -36.88
CA LEU A 312 1.29 8.06 -35.82
C LEU A 312 1.18 7.13 -34.61
N ILE A 313 0.97 5.83 -34.87
CA ILE A 313 0.80 4.82 -33.83
C ILE A 313 2.06 4.71 -32.98
N ASN A 314 3.22 4.50 -33.60
CA ASN A 314 4.47 4.31 -32.87
C ASN A 314 4.90 5.57 -32.09
N VAL A 315 4.71 6.75 -32.68
CA VAL A 315 5.01 8.03 -32.01
C VAL A 315 4.10 8.22 -30.79
N THR A 316 2.80 7.96 -30.94
CA THR A 316 1.84 8.12 -29.83
C THR A 316 2.07 7.07 -28.74
N ALA A 317 2.30 5.81 -29.10
CA ALA A 317 2.60 4.74 -28.14
C ALA A 317 3.87 5.05 -27.31
N ALA A 318 4.95 5.51 -27.95
CA ALA A 318 6.16 5.94 -27.25
C ALA A 318 5.93 7.14 -26.33
N ARG A 319 5.08 8.10 -26.74
CA ARG A 319 4.70 9.25 -25.92
C ARG A 319 3.88 8.82 -24.69
N LEU A 320 2.93 7.90 -24.85
CA LEU A 320 2.15 7.33 -23.73
C LEU A 320 3.06 6.63 -22.72
N ASP A 321 4.02 5.83 -23.18
CA ASP A 321 5.00 5.18 -22.29
C ASP A 321 5.92 6.20 -21.58
N GLY A 322 6.32 7.26 -22.28
CA GLY A 322 7.05 8.39 -21.70
C GLY A 322 6.27 9.08 -20.58
N PHE A 323 4.98 9.38 -20.81
CA PHE A 323 4.11 9.97 -19.78
C PHE A 323 3.87 9.01 -18.61
N ASN A 324 3.69 7.72 -18.89
CA ASN A 324 3.57 6.69 -17.88
C ASN A 324 4.79 6.66 -16.95
N SER A 325 5.99 6.65 -17.54
CA SER A 325 7.26 6.69 -16.83
C SER A 325 7.41 7.96 -15.99
N ARG A 326 7.07 9.13 -16.55
CA ARG A 326 7.07 10.40 -15.81
C ARG A 326 6.09 10.38 -14.63
N ARG A 327 4.88 9.86 -14.84
CA ARG A 327 3.85 9.74 -13.81
C ARG A 327 4.30 8.81 -12.68
N LYS A 328 4.93 7.68 -12.99
CA LYS A 328 5.53 6.76 -11.99
C LYS A 328 6.61 7.47 -11.17
N LEU A 329 7.56 8.15 -11.83
CA LEU A 329 8.61 8.93 -11.15
C LEU A 329 8.04 9.96 -10.18
N LEU A 330 7.08 10.78 -10.63
CA LEU A 330 6.43 11.78 -9.78
C LEU A 330 5.66 11.15 -8.61
N THR A 331 4.99 10.02 -8.85
CA THR A 331 4.28 9.27 -7.81
C THR A 331 5.26 8.77 -6.75
N ASP A 332 6.39 8.20 -7.15
CA ASP A 332 7.41 7.71 -6.23
C ASP A 332 8.05 8.85 -5.42
N GLN A 333 8.34 10.00 -6.05
CA GLN A 333 8.85 11.18 -5.35
C GLN A 333 7.88 11.69 -4.27
N VAL A 334 6.59 11.81 -4.61
CA VAL A 334 5.56 12.25 -3.66
C VAL A 334 5.36 11.20 -2.57
N PHE A 335 5.39 9.91 -2.89
CA PHE A 335 5.28 8.83 -1.93
C PHE A 335 6.44 8.80 -0.94
N GLN A 336 7.69 8.94 -1.40
CA GLN A 336 8.86 9.01 -0.53
C GLN A 336 8.83 10.26 0.36
N ALA A 337 8.42 11.42 -0.18
CA ALA A 337 8.24 12.62 0.61
C ALA A 337 7.15 12.46 1.69
N ALA A 338 6.02 11.83 1.34
CA ALA A 338 4.95 11.52 2.28
C ALA A 338 5.42 10.56 3.39
N GLN A 339 6.15 9.49 3.03
CA GLN A 339 6.74 8.58 4.01
C GLN A 339 7.73 9.29 4.94
N SER A 340 8.57 10.19 4.41
CA SER A 340 9.48 11.00 5.23
C SER A 340 8.73 11.89 6.23
N GLN A 341 7.59 12.49 5.85
CA GLN A 341 6.76 13.28 6.77
C GLN A 341 6.19 12.39 7.89
N ILE A 342 5.76 11.17 7.57
CA ILE A 342 5.25 10.19 8.55
C ILE A 342 6.36 9.74 9.51
N GLN A 343 7.56 9.47 9.00
CA GLN A 343 8.71 9.06 9.81
C GLN A 343 9.16 10.16 10.77
N GLN A 344 9.12 11.43 10.32
CA GLN A 344 9.45 12.59 11.16
C GLN A 344 8.37 12.90 12.21
N ASN A 345 7.11 12.53 11.94
CA ASN A 345 6.00 12.72 12.86
C ASN A 345 5.11 11.45 12.94
N PRO A 346 5.54 10.42 13.68
CA PRO A 346 4.78 9.18 13.82
C PRO A 346 3.39 9.34 14.45
N ASP A 347 3.11 10.45 15.14
CA ASP A 347 1.80 10.75 15.70
C ASP A 347 0.72 10.97 14.61
N LEU A 348 1.12 11.23 13.36
CA LEU A 348 0.19 11.26 12.22
C LEU A 348 -0.56 9.94 12.04
N LEU A 349 0.11 8.80 12.30
CA LEU A 349 -0.51 7.47 12.25
C LEU A 349 -1.46 7.22 13.42
N ARG A 350 -1.52 8.09 14.43
CA ARG A 350 -2.48 7.98 15.54
C ARG A 350 -3.79 8.70 15.24
N GLN A 351 -3.85 9.49 14.17
CA GLN A 351 -5.05 10.23 13.78
C GLN A 351 -6.06 9.30 13.04
N PRO A 352 -7.36 9.63 13.08
CA PRO A 352 -8.39 8.92 12.32
C PRO A 352 -8.14 8.95 10.80
N ALA A 353 -7.70 10.09 10.27
CA ALA A 353 -7.20 10.20 8.90
C ALA A 353 -5.74 10.64 8.86
N LEU A 354 -4.99 10.08 7.90
CA LEU A 354 -3.67 10.53 7.53
C LEU A 354 -3.80 11.74 6.59
N VAL A 355 -3.48 12.93 7.08
CA VAL A 355 -3.54 14.17 6.29
C VAL A 355 -2.13 14.70 6.11
N LEU A 356 -1.68 14.79 4.85
CA LEU A 356 -0.36 15.33 4.50
C LEU A 356 -0.50 16.38 3.40
N SER A 357 0.42 17.34 3.39
CA SER A 357 0.41 18.43 2.42
C SER A 357 1.81 18.88 2.04
N HIS A 358 1.97 19.36 0.81
CA HIS A 358 3.19 20.04 0.38
C HIS A 358 2.95 20.96 -0.82
N ALA A 359 3.68 22.08 -0.89
CA ALA A 359 3.50 23.09 -1.94
C ALA A 359 3.87 22.60 -3.34
N ASN A 360 4.88 21.72 -3.44
CA ASN A 360 5.41 21.25 -4.72
C ASN A 360 4.84 19.90 -5.18
N TRP A 361 3.78 19.39 -4.56
CA TRP A 361 3.18 18.12 -4.99
C TRP A 361 2.34 18.31 -6.25
N PRO A 362 2.56 17.54 -7.33
CA PRO A 362 1.73 17.62 -8.53
C PRO A 362 0.32 17.07 -8.26
N ALA A 363 -0.71 17.90 -8.45
CA ALA A 363 -2.11 17.51 -8.19
C ALA A 363 -2.56 16.27 -9.00
N GLY A 364 -1.95 16.00 -10.16
CA GLY A 364 -2.28 14.83 -10.99
C GLY A 364 -1.91 13.47 -10.36
N VAL A 365 -1.00 13.43 -9.37
CA VAL A 365 -0.49 12.18 -8.78
C VAL A 365 -0.84 11.97 -7.31
N ILE A 366 -1.27 13.01 -6.57
CA ILE A 366 -1.59 12.90 -5.14
C ILE A 366 -2.68 11.86 -4.85
N GLY A 367 -3.66 11.67 -5.75
CA GLY A 367 -4.68 10.63 -5.56
C GLY A 367 -4.13 9.20 -5.60
N ILE A 368 -3.08 8.95 -6.40
CA ILE A 368 -2.43 7.64 -6.53
C ILE A 368 -1.62 7.35 -5.27
N VAL A 369 -0.90 8.36 -4.78
CA VAL A 369 -0.12 8.23 -3.54
C VAL A 369 -1.05 8.06 -2.33
N ALA A 370 -2.19 8.75 -2.29
CA ALA A 370 -3.19 8.55 -1.23
C ALA A 370 -3.69 7.10 -1.19
N SER A 371 -3.96 6.47 -2.35
CA SER A 371 -4.34 5.05 -2.41
C SER A 371 -3.23 4.13 -1.88
N ARG A 372 -1.97 4.34 -2.29
CA ARG A 372 -0.84 3.56 -1.75
C ARG A 372 -0.68 3.68 -0.22
N LEU A 373 -0.92 4.88 0.33
CA LEU A 373 -0.85 5.11 1.77
C LEU A 373 -2.04 4.47 2.51
N VAL A 374 -3.23 4.44 1.89
CA VAL A 374 -4.37 3.65 2.38
C VAL A 374 -3.99 2.17 2.44
N GLU A 375 -3.39 1.61 1.39
CA GLU A 375 -2.97 0.20 1.38
C GLU A 375 -1.92 -0.11 2.46
N LEU A 376 -0.93 0.79 2.63
CA LEU A 376 0.18 0.57 3.57
C LEU A 376 -0.23 0.77 5.04
N TYR A 377 -1.07 1.76 5.33
CA TYR A 377 -1.41 2.15 6.70
C TYR A 377 -2.85 1.82 7.10
N HIS A 378 -3.68 1.32 6.17
CA HIS A 378 -5.11 1.05 6.31
C HIS A 378 -5.85 2.20 7.01
N ARG A 379 -5.61 3.42 6.54
CA ARG A 379 -6.23 4.65 7.10
C ARG A 379 -6.77 5.52 5.99
N PRO A 380 -7.95 6.14 6.17
CA PRO A 380 -8.40 7.21 5.28
C PRO A 380 -7.28 8.23 5.13
N THR A 381 -6.90 8.51 3.88
CA THR A 381 -5.73 9.35 3.58
C THR A 381 -6.14 10.51 2.70
N LEU A 382 -5.74 11.72 3.09
CA LEU A 382 -5.89 12.96 2.33
C LEU A 382 -4.51 13.53 2.02
N LEU A 383 -4.19 13.65 0.74
CA LEU A 383 -3.02 14.38 0.27
C LEU A 383 -3.42 15.71 -0.36
N LEU A 384 -2.65 16.76 -0.08
CA LEU A 384 -2.91 18.12 -0.51
C LEU A 384 -1.70 18.73 -1.22
N SER A 385 -1.92 19.25 -2.42
CA SER A 385 -1.01 20.19 -3.07
C SER A 385 -1.36 21.61 -2.62
N THR A 386 -0.41 22.30 -1.97
CA THR A 386 -0.63 23.63 -1.36
C THR A 386 0.28 24.71 -1.98
N PRO A 387 0.16 25.00 -3.30
CA PRO A 387 0.99 26.03 -3.94
C PRO A 387 0.76 27.40 -3.30
N GLU A 388 1.83 28.20 -3.21
CA GLU A 388 1.79 29.51 -2.54
C GLU A 388 0.81 30.46 -3.22
N GLY A 389 -0.03 31.13 -2.42
CA GLY A 389 -1.03 32.09 -2.89
C GLY A 389 -2.22 31.50 -3.67
N GLN A 390 -2.36 30.17 -3.70
CA GLN A 390 -3.43 29.49 -4.44
C GLN A 390 -4.26 28.58 -3.54
N VAL A 391 -5.48 28.26 -4.00
CA VAL A 391 -6.34 27.27 -3.35
C VAL A 391 -5.65 25.90 -3.41
N ALA A 392 -5.51 25.26 -2.25
CA ALA A 392 -4.95 23.92 -2.16
C ALA A 392 -5.86 22.91 -2.85
N ARG A 393 -5.28 21.97 -3.58
CA ARG A 393 -6.02 20.88 -4.25
C ARG A 393 -5.73 19.58 -3.53
N GLY A 394 -6.79 18.92 -3.05
CA GLY A 394 -6.73 17.70 -2.27
C GLY A 394 -7.32 16.49 -2.98
N SER A 395 -6.76 15.32 -2.70
CA SER A 395 -7.39 14.03 -3.04
C SER A 395 -7.41 13.13 -1.82
N ALA A 396 -8.60 12.62 -1.50
CA ALA A 396 -8.85 11.73 -0.40
C ALA A 396 -9.15 10.31 -0.89
N ARG A 397 -8.73 9.31 -0.12
CA ARG A 397 -9.05 7.89 -0.29
C ARG A 397 -9.47 7.31 1.05
N SER A 398 -10.45 6.41 1.04
CA SER A 398 -11.04 5.83 2.23
C SER A 398 -10.70 4.36 2.40
N ILE A 399 -11.13 3.81 3.54
CA ILE A 399 -11.21 2.38 3.82
C ILE A 399 -12.67 1.99 4.00
N GLU A 400 -12.95 0.69 3.93
CA GLU A 400 -14.29 0.17 4.20
C GLU A 400 -14.79 0.60 5.59
N GLY A 401 -16.08 0.93 5.68
CA GLY A 401 -16.69 1.46 6.90
C GLY A 401 -16.51 2.97 7.11
N VAL A 402 -15.80 3.68 6.23
CA VAL A 402 -15.67 5.15 6.27
C VAL A 402 -16.14 5.77 4.95
N ASN A 403 -17.17 6.60 5.01
CA ASN A 403 -17.59 7.46 3.90
C ASN A 403 -16.79 8.77 3.93
N ILE A 404 -15.75 8.86 3.11
CA ILE A 404 -14.83 10.00 3.11
C ILE A 404 -15.49 11.28 2.58
N THR A 405 -16.36 11.18 1.58
CA THR A 405 -17.09 12.35 1.05
C THR A 405 -18.00 12.96 2.10
N ALA A 406 -18.76 12.13 2.84
CA ALA A 406 -19.58 12.59 3.95
C ALA A 406 -18.73 13.21 5.08
N ALA A 407 -17.55 12.64 5.36
CA ALA A 407 -16.63 13.19 6.35
C ALA A 407 -16.07 14.57 5.91
N ILE A 408 -15.74 14.74 4.63
CA ILE A 408 -15.30 16.01 4.04
C ILE A 408 -16.43 17.05 4.09
N ALA A 409 -17.67 16.65 3.77
CA ALA A 409 -18.83 17.52 3.78
C ALA A 409 -19.10 18.17 5.16
N SER A 410 -18.68 17.53 6.26
CA SER A 410 -18.78 18.09 7.62
C SER A 410 -18.01 19.39 7.84
N GLY A 411 -17.03 19.69 6.97
CA GLY A 411 -16.26 20.93 6.94
C GLY A 411 -16.54 21.77 5.71
N GLY A 412 -17.69 21.60 5.05
CA GLY A 412 -18.01 22.23 3.76
C GLY A 412 -17.82 23.75 3.73
N GLU A 413 -18.08 24.45 4.83
CA GLU A 413 -17.91 25.92 4.89
C GLU A 413 -16.44 26.38 4.88
N LEU A 414 -15.49 25.47 5.07
CA LEU A 414 -14.04 25.72 4.98
C LEU A 414 -13.47 25.44 3.58
N LEU A 415 -14.29 24.85 2.69
CA LEU A 415 -13.89 24.36 1.39
C LEU A 415 -14.35 25.33 0.30
N ALA A 416 -13.51 25.49 -0.73
CA ALA A 416 -13.88 26.21 -1.96
C ALA A 416 -14.78 25.32 -2.84
N ASN A 417 -14.48 24.03 -2.90
CA ASN A 417 -15.28 23.01 -3.57
C ASN A 417 -14.93 21.61 -3.01
N PHE A 418 -15.83 20.65 -3.19
CA PHE A 418 -15.54 19.23 -2.95
C PHE A 418 -16.55 18.34 -3.69
N GLY A 419 -16.20 17.08 -3.90
CA GLY A 419 -17.07 16.09 -4.52
C GLY A 419 -16.41 14.72 -4.58
N GLY A 420 -17.20 13.70 -4.90
CA GLY A 420 -16.73 12.32 -5.07
C GLY A 420 -17.65 11.28 -4.43
N HIS A 421 -17.12 10.08 -4.25
CA HIS A 421 -17.83 8.89 -3.77
C HIS A 421 -17.35 8.46 -2.37
N PRO A 422 -18.09 7.58 -1.66
CA PRO A 422 -17.72 7.16 -0.31
C PRO A 422 -16.26 6.72 -0.11
N MET A 423 -15.62 6.16 -1.14
CA MET A 423 -14.23 5.68 -1.09
C MET A 423 -13.18 6.66 -1.63
N ALA A 424 -13.58 7.71 -2.35
CA ALA A 424 -12.64 8.65 -2.97
C ALA A 424 -13.28 10.02 -3.20
N ALA A 425 -12.56 11.09 -2.85
CA ALA A 425 -13.06 12.46 -3.02
C ALA A 425 -11.96 13.42 -3.47
N GLY A 426 -12.38 14.50 -4.15
CA GLY A 426 -11.56 15.69 -4.41
C GLY A 426 -12.07 16.86 -3.58
N LEU A 427 -11.17 17.75 -3.19
CA LEU A 427 -11.52 19.01 -2.52
C LEU A 427 -10.55 20.14 -2.85
N GLY A 428 -11.06 21.36 -2.73
CA GLY A 428 -10.29 22.59 -2.75
C GLY A 428 -10.48 23.35 -1.45
N LEU A 429 -9.40 23.86 -0.84
CA LEU A 429 -9.50 24.74 0.34
C LEU A 429 -8.37 25.75 0.41
N HIS A 430 -8.61 26.86 1.10
CA HIS A 430 -7.56 27.80 1.43
C HIS A 430 -6.60 27.19 2.48
N PRO A 431 -5.26 27.26 2.31
CA PRO A 431 -4.30 26.64 3.22
C PRO A 431 -4.47 26.99 4.71
N GLU A 432 -4.89 28.23 5.01
CA GLU A 432 -5.18 28.71 6.36
C GLU A 432 -6.32 27.94 7.06
N ASN A 433 -7.24 27.36 6.29
CA ASN A 433 -8.36 26.58 6.83
C ASN A 433 -7.98 25.13 7.16
N LEU A 434 -6.81 24.65 6.69
CA LEU A 434 -6.42 23.24 6.80
C LEU A 434 -6.44 22.71 8.24
N PRO A 435 -5.91 23.41 9.26
CA PRO A 435 -5.95 22.91 10.64
C PRO A 435 -7.38 22.77 11.18
N ALA A 436 -8.28 23.69 10.81
CA ALA A 436 -9.68 23.64 11.23
C ALA A 436 -10.42 22.49 10.52
N PHE A 437 -10.18 22.33 9.22
CA PHE A 437 -10.75 21.28 8.42
C PHE A 437 -10.33 19.89 8.89
N GLN A 438 -9.03 19.68 9.17
CA GLN A 438 -8.51 18.39 9.66
C GLN A 438 -9.18 17.95 10.97
N ARG A 439 -9.48 18.89 11.87
CA ARG A 439 -10.22 18.57 13.12
C ARG A 439 -11.64 18.08 12.84
N ARG A 440 -12.36 18.73 11.90
CA ARG A 440 -13.71 18.32 11.51
C ARG A 440 -13.72 16.96 10.82
N LEU A 441 -12.81 16.75 9.87
CA LEU A 441 -12.62 15.48 9.18
C LEU A 441 -12.38 14.34 10.17
N ASN A 442 -11.42 14.51 11.09
CA ASN A 442 -11.10 13.47 12.08
C ASN A 442 -12.27 13.18 13.03
N ARG A 443 -13.03 14.20 13.44
CA ARG A 443 -14.24 14.01 14.26
C ARG A 443 -15.29 13.21 13.49
N ALA A 444 -15.58 13.59 12.25
CA ALA A 444 -16.59 12.91 11.43
C ALA A 444 -16.24 11.42 11.21
N ILE A 445 -14.96 11.10 11.00
CA ILE A 445 -14.50 9.70 10.86
C ILE A 445 -14.65 8.93 12.18
N LEU A 446 -14.33 9.55 13.32
CA LEU A 446 -14.54 8.93 14.63
C LEU A 446 -16.02 8.65 14.90
N ASP A 447 -16.89 9.57 14.52
CA ASP A 447 -18.34 9.43 14.71
C ASP A 447 -18.90 8.31 13.82
N GLN A 448 -18.46 8.21 12.55
CA GLN A 448 -18.82 7.11 11.64
C GLN A 448 -18.38 5.74 12.17
N THR A 449 -17.19 5.66 12.77
CA THR A 449 -16.62 4.41 13.29
C THR A 449 -17.05 4.09 14.73
N GLY A 450 -17.82 4.96 15.38
CA GLY A 450 -18.13 4.86 16.81
C GLY A 450 -16.88 4.82 17.71
N GLY A 451 -15.76 5.37 17.23
CA GLY A 451 -14.45 5.32 17.89
C GLY A 451 -13.80 3.93 17.96
N LYS A 452 -14.34 2.92 17.27
CA LYS A 452 -13.81 1.56 17.25
C LYS A 452 -12.79 1.37 16.12
N PRO A 453 -11.66 0.69 16.35
CA PRO A 453 -10.76 0.29 15.28
C PRO A 453 -11.50 -0.49 14.19
N LEU A 454 -11.26 -0.11 12.95
CA LEU A 454 -11.66 -0.90 11.80
C LEU A 454 -10.64 -2.04 11.65
N VAL A 455 -11.15 -3.25 11.49
CA VAL A 455 -10.35 -4.47 11.31
C VAL A 455 -10.33 -4.77 9.82
N GLN A 456 -9.14 -4.87 9.23
CA GLN A 456 -9.01 -5.31 7.86
C GLN A 456 -9.35 -6.80 7.77
N GLN A 457 -10.20 -7.18 6.82
CA GLN A 457 -10.55 -8.57 6.58
C GLN A 457 -9.92 -9.05 5.26
N LEU A 458 -9.46 -10.29 5.25
CA LEU A 458 -8.98 -10.99 4.06
C LEU A 458 -9.77 -12.28 3.91
N GLU A 459 -10.66 -12.33 2.92
CA GLU A 459 -11.40 -13.54 2.57
C GLU A 459 -10.47 -14.54 1.90
N VAL A 460 -10.36 -15.75 2.46
CA VAL A 460 -9.60 -16.85 1.88
C VAL A 460 -10.59 -17.77 1.15
N ASP A 461 -10.43 -17.92 -0.17
CA ASP A 461 -11.28 -18.75 -1.01
C ASP A 461 -11.01 -20.26 -0.83
N GLY A 462 -9.79 -20.63 -0.47
CA GLY A 462 -9.42 -22.04 -0.34
C GLY A 462 -8.00 -22.27 0.13
N TYR A 463 -7.80 -23.47 0.69
CA TYR A 463 -6.48 -23.96 1.07
C TYR A 463 -5.96 -24.94 0.03
N LEU A 464 -4.67 -24.83 -0.29
CA LEU A 464 -3.98 -25.71 -1.22
C LEU A 464 -2.65 -26.20 -0.63
N ASP A 465 -2.33 -27.45 -0.87
CA ASP A 465 -0.99 -27.98 -0.67
C ASP A 465 -0.08 -27.52 -1.81
N LEU A 466 1.17 -27.16 -1.52
CA LEU A 466 2.11 -26.65 -2.55
C LEU A 466 2.36 -27.63 -3.70
N ASN A 467 2.16 -28.93 -3.46
CA ASN A 467 2.25 -30.00 -4.46
C ASN A 467 1.06 -30.04 -5.43
N ALA A 468 -0.11 -29.56 -5.01
CA ALA A 468 -1.31 -29.52 -5.84
C ALA A 468 -1.34 -28.32 -6.82
N ILE A 469 -0.36 -27.41 -6.70
CA ILE A 469 -0.30 -26.18 -7.49
C ILE A 469 0.40 -26.45 -8.81
N ASP A 470 -0.35 -26.59 -9.89
CA ASP A 470 0.19 -26.74 -11.24
C ASP A 470 -0.54 -25.84 -12.25
N LEU A 471 -0.11 -25.88 -13.51
CA LEU A 471 -0.73 -25.10 -14.57
C LEU A 471 -2.18 -25.54 -14.82
N ALA A 472 -2.50 -26.82 -14.69
CA ALA A 472 -3.85 -27.31 -14.91
C ALA A 472 -4.84 -26.76 -13.87
N LEU A 473 -4.41 -26.62 -12.62
CA LEU A 473 -5.18 -25.93 -11.59
C LEU A 473 -5.40 -24.46 -11.97
N VAL A 474 -4.33 -23.74 -12.33
CA VAL A 474 -4.43 -22.31 -12.69
C VAL A 474 -5.33 -22.10 -13.89
N GLU A 475 -5.17 -22.87 -14.96
CA GLU A 475 -6.03 -22.81 -16.16
C GLU A 475 -7.50 -23.06 -15.81
N SER A 476 -7.77 -23.94 -14.84
CA SER A 476 -9.14 -24.21 -14.39
C SER A 476 -9.71 -23.08 -13.54
N LEU A 477 -8.89 -22.41 -12.73
CA LEU A 477 -9.28 -21.20 -12.00
C LEU A 477 -9.52 -20.03 -12.97
N ASP A 478 -8.70 -19.90 -14.01
CA ASP A 478 -8.82 -18.87 -15.04
C ASP A 478 -10.11 -18.98 -15.86
N ARG A 479 -10.81 -20.12 -15.82
CA ARG A 479 -12.18 -20.23 -16.38
C ARG A 479 -13.18 -19.33 -15.67
N LEU A 480 -12.89 -18.89 -14.44
CA LEU A 480 -13.68 -17.91 -13.69
C LEU A 480 -13.37 -16.47 -14.12
N ALA A 481 -12.26 -16.26 -14.84
CA ALA A 481 -11.89 -14.96 -15.40
C ALA A 481 -12.90 -14.52 -16.49
N PRO A 482 -12.97 -13.22 -16.82
CA PRO A 482 -12.14 -12.13 -16.33
C PRO A 482 -12.37 -11.83 -14.84
N PHE A 483 -11.30 -11.58 -14.10
CA PHE A 483 -11.36 -11.11 -12.72
C PHE A 483 -11.44 -9.57 -12.64
N GLY A 484 -11.85 -9.03 -11.51
CA GLY A 484 -12.00 -7.58 -11.32
C GLY A 484 -13.09 -7.23 -10.32
N ALA A 485 -13.53 -5.97 -10.31
CA ALA A 485 -14.68 -5.56 -9.49
C ALA A 485 -15.90 -6.43 -9.80
N GLY A 486 -16.63 -6.86 -8.78
CA GLY A 486 -17.77 -7.78 -8.92
C GLY A 486 -17.41 -9.26 -9.16
N ASN A 487 -16.15 -9.57 -9.50
CA ASN A 487 -15.62 -10.93 -9.68
C ASN A 487 -14.11 -10.99 -9.31
N PRO A 488 -13.72 -10.79 -8.03
CA PRO A 488 -12.32 -10.64 -7.66
C PRO A 488 -11.50 -11.91 -7.96
N PRO A 489 -10.16 -11.80 -8.13
CA PRO A 489 -9.28 -12.97 -8.18
C PRO A 489 -9.35 -13.75 -6.87
N LEU A 490 -9.04 -15.04 -6.92
CA LEU A 490 -9.11 -15.89 -5.74
C LEU A 490 -7.91 -15.63 -4.81
N THR A 491 -8.20 -15.50 -3.52
CA THR A 491 -7.19 -15.50 -2.45
C THR A 491 -7.07 -16.92 -1.92
N LEU A 492 -5.93 -17.55 -2.16
CA LEU A 492 -5.65 -18.92 -1.77
C LEU A 492 -4.66 -18.92 -0.61
N ALA A 493 -4.62 -20.00 0.16
CA ALA A 493 -3.69 -20.11 1.26
C ALA A 493 -3.02 -21.48 1.36
N SER A 494 -1.81 -21.50 1.88
CA SER A 494 -1.10 -22.72 2.27
C SER A 494 -0.63 -22.58 3.71
N ARG A 495 -0.67 -23.69 4.45
CA ARG A 495 -0.37 -23.70 5.89
C ARG A 495 1.03 -24.20 6.17
N ASP A 496 1.53 -23.80 7.34
CA ASP A 496 2.76 -24.32 7.94
C ASP A 496 4.01 -24.22 7.05
N LEU A 497 4.17 -23.07 6.39
CA LEU A 497 5.30 -22.79 5.51
C LEU A 497 6.48 -22.19 6.27
N ARG A 498 7.67 -22.37 5.71
CA ARG A 498 8.91 -21.68 6.10
C ARG A 498 9.57 -21.01 4.89
N ILE A 499 10.28 -19.90 5.13
CA ILE A 499 11.11 -19.26 4.10
C ILE A 499 12.44 -20.00 4.03
N LEU A 500 12.80 -20.54 2.86
CA LEU A 500 14.10 -21.16 2.59
C LEU A 500 15.15 -20.14 2.13
N SER A 501 14.74 -19.22 1.26
CA SER A 501 15.62 -18.19 0.72
C SER A 501 14.81 -16.99 0.25
N GLU A 502 15.44 -15.83 0.24
CA GLU A 502 14.89 -14.61 -0.34
C GLU A 502 15.91 -13.93 -1.26
N THR A 503 15.43 -13.24 -2.29
CA THR A 503 16.26 -12.50 -3.23
C THR A 503 15.54 -11.21 -3.62
N PRO A 504 16.15 -10.03 -3.42
CA PRO A 504 15.60 -8.78 -3.94
C PRO A 504 15.50 -8.82 -5.47
N VAL A 505 14.38 -8.36 -6.02
CA VAL A 505 14.12 -8.27 -7.45
C VAL A 505 13.50 -6.90 -7.80
N GLY A 506 13.51 -6.54 -9.08
CA GLY A 506 13.14 -5.18 -9.54
C GLY A 506 14.36 -4.31 -9.80
N ARG A 507 14.16 -3.19 -10.51
CA ARG A 507 15.27 -2.33 -10.97
C ARG A 507 16.03 -1.69 -9.81
N ASN A 508 15.33 -1.45 -8.69
CA ASN A 508 15.86 -0.84 -7.48
C ASN A 508 15.84 -1.81 -6.28
N GLY A 509 15.58 -3.10 -6.51
CA GLY A 509 15.43 -4.10 -5.44
C GLY A 509 14.19 -3.89 -4.57
N GLU A 510 13.14 -3.26 -5.13
CA GLU A 510 11.91 -2.90 -4.44
C GLU A 510 10.97 -4.08 -4.16
N HIS A 511 11.16 -5.22 -4.83
CA HIS A 511 10.36 -6.42 -4.68
C HIS A 511 11.21 -7.57 -4.12
N VAL A 512 10.56 -8.63 -3.65
CA VAL A 512 11.28 -9.79 -3.08
C VAL A 512 10.74 -11.07 -3.70
N GLN A 513 11.62 -11.90 -4.22
CA GLN A 513 11.29 -13.28 -4.57
C GLN A 513 11.70 -14.18 -3.40
N LEU A 514 10.74 -14.91 -2.84
CA LEU A 514 10.95 -15.89 -1.78
C LEU A 514 10.86 -17.30 -2.34
N VAL A 515 11.58 -18.24 -1.72
CA VAL A 515 11.30 -19.67 -1.84
C VAL A 515 10.70 -20.11 -0.52
N VAL A 516 9.44 -20.55 -0.56
CA VAL A 516 8.73 -21.09 0.60
C VAL A 516 8.68 -22.61 0.51
N GLU A 517 8.68 -23.28 1.64
CA GLU A 517 8.64 -24.74 1.73
C GLU A 517 7.62 -25.21 2.77
N ALA A 518 6.88 -26.25 2.42
CA ALA A 518 5.92 -26.93 3.27
C ALA A 518 6.59 -28.07 4.08
N PRO A 519 5.94 -28.61 5.12
CA PRO A 519 6.54 -29.65 5.98
C PRO A 519 6.88 -30.96 5.26
N ASP A 520 6.21 -31.24 4.14
CA ASP A 520 6.46 -32.41 3.27
C ASP A 520 7.65 -32.20 2.30
N GLY A 521 8.33 -31.05 2.35
CA GLY A 521 9.47 -30.69 1.50
C GLY A 521 9.08 -30.07 0.16
N ALA A 522 7.78 -29.91 -0.14
CA ALA A 522 7.35 -29.19 -1.34
C ALA A 522 7.75 -27.73 -1.24
N SER A 523 8.36 -27.18 -2.30
CA SER A 523 8.77 -25.76 -2.33
C SER A 523 8.26 -25.03 -3.56
N ARG A 524 8.02 -23.72 -3.40
CA ARG A 524 7.55 -22.82 -4.46
C ARG A 524 8.22 -21.46 -4.39
N LYS A 525 8.39 -20.85 -5.56
CA LYS A 525 8.79 -19.44 -5.68
C LYS A 525 7.56 -18.56 -5.51
N VAL A 526 7.70 -17.50 -4.72
CA VAL A 526 6.66 -16.52 -4.43
C VAL A 526 7.22 -15.13 -4.70
N ILE A 527 6.48 -14.30 -5.44
CA ILE A 527 6.83 -12.90 -5.64
C ILE A 527 6.05 -12.05 -4.63
N TRP A 528 6.78 -11.27 -3.84
CA TRP A 528 6.23 -10.24 -2.97
C TRP A 528 6.54 -8.87 -3.54
N TRP A 529 5.57 -8.33 -4.28
CA TRP A 529 5.63 -6.98 -4.82
C TRP A 529 5.70 -5.96 -3.67
N GLN A 530 6.70 -5.08 -3.73
CA GLN A 530 6.97 -4.05 -2.72
C GLN A 530 7.27 -4.61 -1.31
N GLY A 531 7.66 -5.89 -1.21
CA GLY A 531 7.99 -6.57 0.05
C GLY A 531 9.38 -6.22 0.62
N ALA A 532 10.19 -5.43 -0.08
CA ALA A 532 11.54 -5.09 0.35
C ALA A 532 11.50 -4.21 1.61
N GLY A 533 12.23 -4.60 2.66
CA GLY A 533 12.26 -3.89 3.94
C GLY A 533 11.04 -4.10 4.84
N LEU A 534 10.03 -4.85 4.40
CA LEU A 534 8.90 -5.25 5.26
C LEU A 534 9.30 -6.43 6.18
N PRO A 535 8.76 -6.50 7.41
CA PRO A 535 9.06 -7.58 8.34
C PRO A 535 8.68 -8.95 7.77
N ARG A 536 9.43 -9.98 8.15
CA ARG A 536 9.15 -11.38 7.79
C ARG A 536 8.45 -12.09 8.95
N PRO A 537 7.65 -13.13 8.66
CA PRO A 537 7.23 -14.05 9.70
C PRO A 537 8.45 -14.73 10.33
N ASP A 538 8.54 -14.68 11.66
CA ASP A 538 9.53 -15.44 12.41
C ASP A 538 9.01 -16.87 12.63
N GLY A 539 9.68 -17.88 12.05
CA GLY A 539 9.27 -19.28 12.17
C GLY A 539 8.16 -19.69 11.17
N PRO A 540 7.41 -20.77 11.45
CA PRO A 540 6.35 -21.26 10.56
C PRO A 540 5.18 -20.29 10.44
N PHE A 541 4.59 -20.20 9.24
CA PHE A 541 3.48 -19.29 8.97
C PHE A 541 2.51 -19.86 7.93
N ASP A 542 1.26 -19.41 7.98
CA ASP A 542 0.32 -19.56 6.87
C ASP A 542 0.55 -18.42 5.86
N LEU A 543 0.54 -18.75 4.57
CA LEU A 543 0.69 -17.77 3.48
C LEU A 543 -0.58 -17.68 2.68
N ALA A 544 -1.13 -16.47 2.55
CA ALA A 544 -2.17 -16.13 1.59
C ALA A 544 -1.52 -15.54 0.32
N TYR A 545 -2.01 -15.99 -0.84
CA TYR A 545 -1.46 -15.66 -2.14
C TYR A 545 -2.51 -15.70 -3.25
N THR A 546 -2.21 -15.07 -4.39
CA THR A 546 -2.92 -15.32 -5.65
C THR A 546 -2.08 -16.25 -6.54
N LEU A 547 -2.75 -16.92 -7.47
CA LEU A 547 -2.10 -17.71 -8.52
C LEU A 547 -2.46 -17.13 -9.89
N SER A 548 -1.50 -17.10 -10.79
CA SER A 548 -1.71 -16.72 -12.19
C SER A 548 -0.78 -17.50 -13.11
N ALA A 549 -1.18 -17.64 -14.37
CA ALA A 549 -0.30 -18.13 -15.41
C ALA A 549 0.63 -16.99 -15.85
N SER A 550 1.93 -17.28 -15.92
CA SER A 550 2.92 -16.36 -16.47
C SER A 550 3.65 -17.03 -17.62
N ASN A 551 4.04 -16.24 -18.62
CA ASN A 551 4.94 -16.68 -19.67
C ASN A 551 6.30 -16.02 -19.46
N PHE A 552 7.30 -16.80 -19.08
CA PHE A 552 8.67 -16.32 -18.96
C PHE A 552 9.54 -17.03 -19.99
N ARG A 553 10.07 -16.27 -20.96
CA ARG A 553 10.92 -16.77 -22.06
C ARG A 553 10.24 -17.86 -22.92
N GLY A 554 8.93 -17.76 -23.14
CA GLY A 554 8.17 -18.69 -23.96
C GLY A 554 7.76 -19.98 -23.23
N GLN A 555 7.93 -20.06 -21.91
CA GLN A 555 7.47 -21.18 -21.10
C GLN A 555 6.39 -20.72 -20.12
N ALA A 556 5.22 -21.35 -20.22
CA ALA A 556 4.15 -21.19 -19.24
C ALA A 556 4.61 -21.74 -17.88
N GLN A 557 4.42 -20.96 -16.83
CA GLN A 557 4.72 -21.35 -15.46
C GLN A 557 3.72 -20.70 -14.50
N VAL A 558 3.48 -21.37 -13.37
CA VAL A 558 2.66 -20.81 -12.30
C VAL A 558 3.42 -19.69 -11.60
N GLN A 559 2.82 -18.52 -11.52
CA GLN A 559 3.25 -17.40 -10.69
C GLN A 559 2.40 -17.38 -9.42
N MET A 560 3.06 -17.37 -8.26
CA MET A 560 2.44 -17.21 -6.95
C MET A 560 2.82 -15.84 -6.40
N GLU A 561 1.82 -15.02 -6.06
CA GLU A 561 2.05 -13.67 -5.53
C GLU A 561 1.63 -13.58 -4.07
N TRP A 562 2.52 -13.06 -3.23
CA TRP A 562 2.30 -12.88 -1.80
C TRP A 562 1.24 -11.81 -1.54
N LEU A 563 0.21 -12.15 -0.76
CA LEU A 563 -0.76 -11.19 -0.25
C LEU A 563 -0.54 -10.88 1.23
N HIS A 564 -0.48 -11.91 2.07
CA HIS A 564 -0.34 -11.76 3.52
C HIS A 564 0.21 -13.03 4.15
N ALA A 565 0.92 -12.92 5.27
CA ALA A 565 1.30 -14.07 6.09
C ALA A 565 0.79 -13.95 7.52
N ARG A 566 0.28 -15.05 8.06
CA ARG A 566 -0.14 -15.17 9.45
C ARG A 566 0.83 -16.10 10.17
N PRO A 567 1.63 -15.62 11.15
CA PRO A 567 2.48 -16.49 11.95
C PRO A 567 1.66 -17.59 12.61
N ILE A 568 2.18 -18.81 12.64
CA ILE A 568 1.57 -19.89 13.41
C ILE A 568 2.14 -19.79 14.81
N GLU A 569 1.32 -19.32 15.75
CA GLU A 569 1.57 -19.53 17.17
C GLU A 569 1.38 -21.03 17.44
N ARG A 570 2.45 -21.82 17.22
CA ARG A 570 2.50 -23.14 17.82
C ARG A 570 2.49 -22.88 19.32
N GLU A 571 1.46 -23.36 20.01
CA GLU A 571 1.56 -23.57 21.46
C GLU A 571 2.87 -24.32 21.65
N LYS A 572 3.89 -23.62 22.16
CA LYS A 572 5.11 -24.30 22.56
C LYS A 572 4.59 -25.40 23.50
N PRO A 573 4.96 -26.69 23.32
CA PRO A 573 4.73 -27.63 24.39
C PRO A 573 5.23 -26.93 25.64
N VAL A 574 4.44 -26.97 26.71
CA VAL A 574 4.84 -26.42 28.00
C VAL A 574 6.10 -27.18 28.40
N GLU A 575 7.25 -26.73 27.88
CA GLU A 575 8.47 -26.73 28.62
C GLU A 575 8.06 -25.98 29.86
N ILE A 576 7.95 -26.73 30.94
CA ILE A 576 7.96 -26.18 32.28
C ILE A 576 9.30 -25.46 32.37
N GLN A 577 9.37 -24.26 31.80
CA GLN A 577 10.28 -23.24 32.24
C GLN A 577 9.84 -23.01 33.67
N HIS A 578 10.55 -23.65 34.59
CA HIS A 578 10.48 -23.32 36.00
C HIS A 578 10.40 -21.81 36.09
N ALA A 579 9.30 -21.29 36.62
CA ALA A 579 9.18 -19.89 36.97
C ALA A 579 10.44 -19.54 37.77
N LYS A 580 11.38 -18.81 37.15
CA LYS A 580 12.65 -18.50 37.80
C LYS A 580 12.37 -17.46 38.88
N ALA A 581 12.36 -18.00 40.10
CA ALA A 581 12.46 -17.42 41.43
C ALA A 581 12.22 -15.92 41.58
N ALA A 582 11.25 -15.57 42.44
CA ALA A 582 11.32 -14.32 43.18
C ALA A 582 12.65 -14.28 43.96
N TYR A 583 13.55 -13.36 43.60
CA TYR A 583 14.82 -13.18 44.30
C TYR A 583 14.58 -12.87 45.77
N ARG A 584 15.42 -13.40 46.67
CA ARG A 584 15.54 -12.85 48.02
C ARG A 584 16.31 -11.54 47.91
N ILE A 585 15.63 -10.41 48.10
CA ILE A 585 16.23 -9.09 47.91
C ILE A 585 16.66 -8.51 49.25
N ALA A 586 17.92 -8.10 49.35
CA ALA A 586 18.43 -7.24 50.42
C ALA A 586 18.74 -5.87 49.85
N ASP A 587 17.89 -4.87 50.10
CA ASP A 587 18.09 -3.51 49.61
C ASP A 587 18.86 -2.67 50.64
N LEU A 588 20.14 -2.39 50.34
CA LEU A 588 21.06 -1.60 51.16
C LEU A 588 21.50 -0.32 50.42
N ARG A 589 20.77 0.11 49.38
CA ARG A 589 21.13 1.30 48.57
C ARG A 589 21.09 2.62 49.34
N ALA A 590 20.42 2.66 50.48
CA ALA A 590 20.33 3.82 51.36
C ALA A 590 21.52 3.97 52.32
N ASP A 591 22.45 3.01 52.34
CA ASP A 591 23.62 3.08 53.21
C ASP A 591 24.55 4.23 52.82
N ALA A 592 25.03 4.98 53.82
CA ALA A 592 25.91 6.12 53.64
C ALA A 592 27.36 5.72 53.34
N ASP A 593 27.75 4.48 53.67
CA ASP A 593 29.07 3.91 53.42
C ASP A 593 28.94 2.49 52.83
N PRO A 594 28.71 2.39 51.50
CA PRO A 594 28.56 1.10 50.83
C PRO A 594 29.84 0.26 50.88
N GLU A 595 31.03 0.87 51.03
CA GLU A 595 32.31 0.17 51.13
C GLU A 595 32.44 -0.54 52.48
N PHE A 596 32.15 0.16 53.57
CA PHE A 596 32.07 -0.43 54.90
C PHE A 596 31.03 -1.54 54.94
N THR A 597 29.85 -1.29 54.35
CA THR A 597 28.77 -2.28 54.32
C THR A 597 29.18 -3.55 53.60
N LEU A 598 29.82 -3.44 52.43
CA LEU A 598 30.29 -4.60 51.66
C LEU A 598 31.27 -5.47 52.46
N THR A 599 32.19 -4.85 53.21
CA THR A 599 33.20 -5.57 54.01
C THR A 599 32.65 -6.23 55.26
N HIS A 600 31.46 -5.80 55.73
CA HIS A 600 30.78 -6.33 56.92
C HIS A 600 29.58 -7.22 56.59
N LEU A 601 29.33 -7.51 55.31
CA LEU A 601 28.32 -8.49 54.93
C LEU A 601 28.67 -9.87 55.50
N PRO A 602 27.69 -10.66 55.99
CA PRO A 602 27.94 -12.01 56.48
C PRO A 602 28.70 -12.86 55.46
N PRO A 603 29.61 -13.76 55.87
CA PRO A 603 30.27 -14.68 54.96
C PRO A 603 29.23 -15.55 54.24
N ALA A 604 29.43 -15.77 52.94
CA ALA A 604 28.59 -16.60 52.09
C ALA A 604 29.47 -17.38 51.12
N ASP A 605 29.22 -18.69 51.00
CA ASP A 605 30.10 -19.64 50.30
C ASP A 605 30.14 -19.41 48.78
N GLU A 606 29.06 -18.89 48.19
CA GLU A 606 28.94 -18.63 46.74
C GLU A 606 28.42 -17.21 46.47
N ARG A 607 29.18 -16.20 46.87
CA ARG A 607 28.88 -14.78 46.60
C ARG A 607 29.74 -14.23 45.46
N MET A 608 29.08 -13.58 44.51
CA MET A 608 29.74 -12.71 43.52
C MET A 608 29.45 -11.24 43.82
N VAL A 609 30.46 -10.38 43.71
CA VAL A 609 30.31 -8.93 43.89
C VAL A 609 30.54 -8.27 42.54
N TRP A 610 29.50 -7.65 41.98
CA TRP A 610 29.60 -6.86 40.75
C TRP A 610 30.07 -5.44 41.07
N ALA A 611 31.28 -5.13 40.63
CA ALA A 611 32.00 -3.92 40.97
C ALA A 611 32.80 -3.43 39.75
N GLU A 612 32.48 -2.23 39.26
CA GLU A 612 33.03 -1.61 38.05
C GLU A 612 33.45 -0.16 38.24
N GLY A 613 34.37 0.30 37.38
CA GLY A 613 34.95 1.65 37.44
C GLY A 613 36.19 1.74 38.33
N GLU A 614 36.51 2.95 38.79
CA GLU A 614 37.57 3.17 39.78
C GLU A 614 37.02 2.94 41.19
N ILE A 615 37.37 1.80 41.79
CA ILE A 615 36.88 1.41 43.10
C ILE A 615 38.04 1.34 44.11
N PRO A 616 37.94 2.02 45.27
CA PRO A 616 38.90 1.90 46.36
C PRO A 616 38.98 0.44 46.87
N GLY A 617 40.20 -0.06 47.09
CA GLY A 617 40.40 -1.39 47.72
C GLY A 617 40.15 -2.63 46.84
N LYS A 618 39.81 -2.48 45.55
CA LYS A 618 39.59 -3.60 44.59
C LYS A 618 38.64 -4.70 45.10
N CYS A 619 37.48 -4.32 45.64
CA CYS A 619 36.45 -5.27 45.99
C CYS A 619 35.62 -5.66 44.73
N GLY A 620 35.48 -6.95 44.44
CA GLY A 620 34.59 -7.47 43.39
C GLY A 620 35.16 -7.60 41.97
N LEU A 621 34.26 -7.88 41.03
CA LEU A 621 34.55 -8.27 39.64
C LEU A 621 33.71 -7.43 38.66
N GLY A 622 34.30 -7.10 37.50
CA GLY A 622 33.55 -6.52 36.38
C GLY A 622 32.62 -7.54 35.73
N ARG A 623 31.58 -7.07 35.02
CA ARG A 623 30.50 -7.91 34.47
C ARG A 623 30.95 -9.08 33.61
N HIS A 624 32.07 -8.94 32.90
CA HIS A 624 32.63 -9.97 32.03
C HIS A 624 33.29 -11.14 32.79
N LYS A 625 33.58 -10.95 34.09
CA LYS A 625 34.21 -11.97 34.96
C LYS A 625 33.23 -12.65 35.91
N LEU A 626 31.98 -12.20 35.95
CA LEU A 626 30.95 -12.81 36.78
C LEU A 626 30.59 -14.20 36.26
N GLN A 627 30.27 -15.10 37.18
CA GLN A 627 29.88 -16.48 36.93
C GLN A 627 28.64 -16.82 37.75
N SER A 628 28.09 -18.02 37.55
CA SER A 628 26.93 -18.46 38.31
C SER A 628 27.25 -18.55 39.81
N ALA A 629 26.35 -18.01 40.64
CA ALA A 629 26.51 -17.98 42.09
C ALA A 629 25.16 -17.79 42.78
N SER A 630 25.00 -18.40 43.97
CA SER A 630 23.77 -18.31 44.77
C SER A 630 23.43 -16.88 45.25
N GLU A 631 24.44 -16.02 45.46
CA GLU A 631 24.28 -14.63 45.88
C GLU A 631 25.02 -13.65 44.96
N LEU A 632 24.31 -12.61 44.51
CA LEU A 632 24.89 -11.48 43.79
C LEU A 632 24.80 -10.20 44.63
N VAL A 633 25.93 -9.55 44.86
CA VAL A 633 25.99 -8.19 45.41
C VAL A 633 26.24 -7.22 44.26
N ILE A 634 25.28 -6.32 44.00
CA ILE A 634 25.43 -5.23 43.04
C ILE A 634 26.01 -4.04 43.78
N PHE A 635 27.33 -3.87 43.71
CA PHE A 635 28.04 -2.81 44.42
C PHE A 635 28.00 -1.48 43.67
N THR A 636 28.44 -1.50 42.41
CA THR A 636 28.43 -0.32 41.53
C THR A 636 27.05 -0.12 40.91
N CYS A 637 26.55 1.12 40.88
CA CYS A 637 25.31 1.44 40.19
C CYS A 637 25.40 1.07 38.70
N PRO A 638 24.54 0.15 38.19
CA PRO A 638 24.61 -0.30 36.80
C PRO A 638 24.43 0.86 35.81
N PRO A 639 25.10 0.85 34.65
CA PRO A 639 24.97 1.95 33.69
C PRO A 639 23.68 1.88 32.85
N GLY A 640 22.96 0.76 32.88
CA GLY A 640 21.73 0.60 32.12
C GLY A 640 20.95 -0.66 32.49
N PRO A 641 19.67 -0.74 32.06
CA PRO A 641 18.80 -1.87 32.36
C PRO A 641 19.22 -3.15 31.63
N ARG A 642 19.80 -3.04 30.43
CA ARG A 642 20.29 -4.21 29.67
C ARG A 642 21.49 -4.85 30.35
N GLU A 643 22.39 -4.03 30.87
CA GLU A 643 23.58 -4.47 31.59
C GLU A 643 23.20 -5.16 32.90
N LEU A 644 22.23 -4.60 33.64
CA LEU A 644 21.68 -5.24 34.84
C LEU A 644 21.04 -6.60 34.51
N ALA A 645 20.19 -6.66 33.48
CA ALA A 645 19.55 -7.90 33.07
C ALA A 645 20.57 -8.97 32.64
N GLY A 646 21.57 -8.60 31.83
CA GLY A 646 22.62 -9.53 31.39
C GLY A 646 23.48 -10.07 32.54
N VAL A 647 23.72 -9.27 33.58
CA VAL A 647 24.40 -9.74 34.80
C VAL A 647 23.53 -10.72 35.59
N LEU A 648 22.24 -10.44 35.76
CA LEU A 648 21.31 -11.35 36.44
C LEU A 648 21.17 -12.68 35.69
N GLU A 649 21.11 -12.65 34.37
CA GLU A 649 21.05 -13.84 33.52
C GLU A 649 22.32 -14.68 33.59
N ARG A 650 23.49 -14.03 33.66
CA ARG A 650 24.80 -14.68 33.76
C ARG A 650 25.03 -15.32 35.13
N VAL A 651 24.64 -14.63 36.21
CA VAL A 651 24.90 -15.09 37.59
C VAL A 651 23.83 -16.04 38.10
N GLN A 652 22.58 -15.86 37.65
CA GLN A 652 21.42 -16.64 38.08
C GLN A 652 21.28 -16.75 39.62
N PRO A 653 21.32 -15.63 40.35
CA PRO A 653 21.34 -15.67 41.81
C PRO A 653 19.98 -16.03 42.40
N GLU A 654 19.99 -16.64 43.59
CA GLU A 654 18.80 -16.78 44.43
C GLU A 654 18.58 -15.53 45.30
N LYS A 655 19.68 -14.89 45.71
CA LYS A 655 19.69 -13.69 46.55
C LYS A 655 20.40 -12.54 45.85
N VAL A 656 19.78 -11.37 45.83
CA VAL A 656 20.38 -10.15 45.28
C VAL A 656 20.49 -9.09 46.39
N THR A 657 21.71 -8.63 46.65
CA THR A 657 21.98 -7.52 47.57
C THR A 657 22.28 -6.26 46.77
N LEU A 658 21.50 -5.20 46.96
CA LEU A 658 21.64 -3.94 46.24
C LEU A 658 22.40 -2.92 47.08
N LEU A 659 23.52 -2.42 46.55
CA LEU A 659 24.25 -1.25 47.07
C LEU A 659 24.26 -0.17 45.97
N ALA A 660 24.67 1.05 46.34
CA ALA A 660 24.64 2.20 45.44
C ALA A 660 25.96 2.99 45.45
N TYR A 661 27.07 2.33 45.11
CA TYR A 661 28.32 3.03 44.83
C TYR A 661 28.22 3.79 43.50
N SER A 662 28.50 5.10 43.50
CA SER A 662 28.57 5.90 42.28
C SER A 662 30.01 5.91 41.76
N PRO A 663 30.28 5.29 40.61
CA PRO A 663 31.63 5.34 40.04
C PRO A 663 31.90 6.72 39.43
N SER A 664 33.17 7.10 39.36
CA SER A 664 33.61 8.28 38.60
C SER A 664 33.41 8.03 37.09
N GLY A 665 32.97 9.07 36.34
CA GLY A 665 32.92 9.01 34.88
C GLY A 665 31.56 9.14 34.20
N ASP A 666 30.55 9.71 34.86
CA ASP A 666 29.31 10.18 34.20
C ASP A 666 29.46 11.56 33.55
N ASP A 667 30.56 12.25 33.85
CA ASP A 667 30.96 13.49 33.18
C ASP A 667 31.78 13.19 31.91
N PRO A 668 31.50 13.86 30.78
CA PRO A 668 32.23 13.66 29.53
C PRO A 668 33.76 13.82 29.63
N GLU A 669 34.27 14.77 30.41
CA GLU A 669 35.72 14.97 30.55
C GLU A 669 36.38 13.86 31.39
N ALA A 670 35.73 13.48 32.49
CA ALA A 670 36.18 12.36 33.32
C ALA A 670 36.17 11.04 32.53
N PHE A 671 35.10 10.78 31.77
CA PHE A 671 34.97 9.61 30.91
C PHE A 671 36.09 9.54 29.86
N LYS A 672 36.28 10.62 29.09
CA LYS A 672 37.32 10.69 28.06
C LYS A 672 38.71 10.48 28.63
N ARG A 673 39.04 11.14 29.74
CA ARG A 673 40.35 11.01 30.41
C ARG A 673 40.60 9.56 30.83
N ARG A 674 39.59 8.92 31.41
CA ARG A 674 39.67 7.51 31.85
C ARG A 674 39.86 6.57 30.67
N LEU A 675 39.04 6.71 29.63
CA LEU A 675 39.11 5.88 28.44
C LEU A 675 40.47 6.04 27.74
N ALA A 676 40.94 7.27 27.54
CA ALA A 676 42.26 7.53 26.96
C ALA A 676 43.38 6.84 27.76
N GLY A 677 43.34 6.91 29.10
CA GLY A 677 44.30 6.21 29.95
C GLY A 677 44.31 4.69 29.76
N LEU A 678 43.13 4.06 29.65
CA LEU A 678 43.00 2.61 29.41
C LEU A 678 43.53 2.21 28.03
N LEU A 679 43.29 3.03 27.01
CA LEU A 679 43.75 2.77 25.65
C LEU A 679 45.27 2.96 25.53
N ILE A 680 45.84 3.98 26.19
CA ILE A 680 47.30 4.15 26.30
C ILE A 680 47.93 2.94 26.97
N PHE A 681 47.30 2.41 28.03
CA PHE A 681 47.76 1.19 28.70
C PHE A 681 47.72 -0.02 27.76
N ALA A 682 46.62 -0.21 27.01
CA ALA A 682 46.50 -1.30 26.04
C ALA A 682 47.55 -1.21 24.92
N LEU A 683 47.82 0.00 24.39
CA LEU A 683 48.86 0.22 23.39
C LEU A 683 50.26 -0.10 23.92
N LYS A 684 50.57 0.26 25.18
CA LYS A 684 51.90 0.04 25.77
C LYS A 684 52.16 -1.38 26.26
N HIS A 685 51.13 -2.06 26.76
CA HIS A 685 51.29 -3.31 27.52
C HIS A 685 50.54 -4.51 26.95
N ARG A 686 49.70 -4.32 25.92
CA ARG A 686 48.88 -5.38 25.32
C ARG A 686 48.91 -5.36 23.79
N GLU A 687 49.93 -4.76 23.18
CA GLU A 687 50.05 -4.65 21.72
C GLU A 687 48.80 -4.04 21.06
N GLY A 688 48.11 -3.14 21.77
CA GLY A 688 46.88 -2.50 21.31
C GLY A 688 45.61 -3.37 21.40
N ARG A 689 45.66 -4.57 21.99
CA ARG A 689 44.50 -5.47 22.12
C ARG A 689 43.69 -5.22 23.39
N THR A 690 42.37 -5.10 23.23
CA THR A 690 41.38 -5.03 24.32
C THR A 690 40.00 -5.43 23.79
N SER A 691 38.94 -5.32 24.58
CA SER A 691 37.56 -5.58 24.15
C SER A 691 36.61 -4.50 24.66
N LEU A 692 35.48 -4.32 23.97
CA LEU A 692 34.46 -3.35 24.38
C LEU A 692 33.95 -3.64 25.79
N VAL A 693 33.73 -4.91 26.14
CA VAL A 693 33.22 -5.31 27.45
C VAL A 693 34.24 -5.07 28.57
N GLU A 694 35.55 -5.24 28.30
CA GLU A 694 36.60 -4.92 29.27
C GLU A 694 36.68 -3.41 29.54
N LEU A 695 36.66 -2.60 28.48
CA LEU A 695 36.67 -1.14 28.58
C LEU A 695 35.40 -0.62 29.27
N ALA A 696 34.24 -1.19 28.94
CA ALA A 696 32.96 -0.85 29.55
C ALA A 696 32.97 -1.13 31.06
N ALA A 697 33.48 -2.29 31.48
CA ALA A 697 33.62 -2.62 32.90
C ALA A 697 34.66 -1.73 33.62
N ALA A 698 35.77 -1.39 32.97
CA ALA A 698 36.83 -0.55 33.56
C ALA A 698 36.44 0.95 33.70
N THR A 699 35.43 1.38 32.94
CA THR A 699 34.84 2.74 33.00
C THR A 699 33.49 2.77 33.71
N ALA A 700 32.94 1.60 34.09
CA ALA A 700 31.56 1.43 34.53
C ALA A 700 30.49 1.92 33.53
N GLN A 701 30.80 2.03 32.23
CA GLN A 701 29.88 2.55 31.20
C GLN A 701 29.27 1.44 30.34
N ARG A 702 28.43 1.82 29.37
CA ARG A 702 27.86 0.91 28.34
C ARG A 702 28.85 0.72 27.19
N GLU A 703 28.79 -0.42 26.50
CA GLU A 703 29.63 -0.66 25.32
C GLU A 703 29.38 0.35 24.19
N SER A 704 28.12 0.82 24.05
CA SER A 704 27.79 1.91 23.12
C SER A 704 28.51 3.22 23.46
N THR A 705 28.70 3.50 24.75
CA THR A 705 29.43 4.69 25.23
C THR A 705 30.93 4.53 24.96
N ILE A 706 31.49 3.34 25.17
CA ILE A 706 32.88 3.03 24.79
C ILE A 706 33.09 3.22 23.30
N ARG A 707 32.19 2.70 22.47
CA ARG A 707 32.29 2.84 21.01
C ARG A 707 32.26 4.30 20.57
N ALA A 708 31.35 5.10 21.12
CA ALA A 708 31.32 6.53 20.85
C ALA A 708 32.61 7.25 21.30
N GLY A 709 33.21 6.82 22.42
CA GLY A 709 34.51 7.31 22.88
C GLY A 709 35.69 6.93 21.96
N LEU A 710 35.69 5.71 21.42
CA LEU A 710 36.66 5.27 20.42
C LEU A 710 36.52 6.04 19.12
N ASP A 711 35.28 6.25 18.65
CA ASP A 711 34.98 7.07 17.47
C ASP A 711 35.49 8.51 17.65
N TRP A 712 35.30 9.09 18.86
CA TRP A 712 35.78 10.43 19.17
C TRP A 712 37.31 10.54 19.15
N LEU A 713 38.03 9.60 19.80
CA LEU A 713 39.50 9.57 19.79
C LEU A 713 40.08 9.31 18.39
N ALA A 714 39.40 8.48 17.60
CA ALA A 714 39.79 8.24 16.21
C ALA A 714 39.61 9.50 15.35
N ALA A 715 38.48 10.19 15.52
CA ALA A 715 38.20 11.46 14.85
C ALA A 715 39.08 12.61 15.34
N HIS A 716 39.62 12.54 16.57
CA HIS A 716 40.64 13.48 17.06
C HIS A 716 42.03 13.23 16.45
N GLY A 717 42.24 12.05 15.86
CA GLY A 717 43.51 11.64 15.28
C GLY A 717 44.46 10.95 16.26
N ASP A 718 44.00 10.62 17.48
CA ASP A 718 44.83 10.00 18.52
C ASP A 718 45.07 8.51 18.24
N ILE A 719 44.08 7.83 17.68
CA ILE A 719 44.08 6.38 17.45
C ILE A 719 43.46 6.01 16.11
N ARG A 720 43.74 4.79 15.65
CA ARG A 720 42.90 4.01 14.73
C ARG A 720 42.54 2.71 15.42
N PHE A 721 41.34 2.19 15.14
CA PHE A 721 40.92 0.92 15.70
C PHE A 721 40.12 0.08 14.70
N THR A 722 40.15 -1.23 14.87
CA THR A 722 39.21 -2.17 14.25
C THR A 722 38.45 -2.92 15.33
N LEU A 723 37.21 -3.29 15.00
CA LEU A 723 36.33 -4.07 15.86
C LEU A 723 35.88 -5.32 15.10
N ASP A 724 35.97 -6.49 15.71
CA ASP A 724 35.41 -7.73 15.15
C ASP A 724 33.98 -8.00 15.64
N GLU A 725 33.35 -9.03 15.08
CA GLU A 725 31.98 -9.44 15.43
C GLU A 725 31.83 -9.90 16.89
N THR A 726 32.94 -10.21 17.57
CA THR A 726 32.97 -10.64 18.97
C THR A 726 33.24 -9.48 19.95
N GLY A 727 33.40 -8.26 19.45
CA GLY A 727 33.65 -7.06 20.24
C GLY A 727 35.12 -6.89 20.67
N GLN A 728 36.06 -7.61 20.06
CA GLN A 728 37.49 -7.38 20.27
C GLN A 728 37.94 -6.12 19.52
N VAL A 729 38.78 -5.33 20.17
CA VAL A 729 39.30 -4.06 19.68
C VAL A 729 40.81 -4.21 19.46
N GLN A 730 41.26 -3.93 18.24
CA GLN A 730 42.67 -3.78 17.92
C GLN A 730 42.99 -2.30 17.68
N LEU A 731 43.87 -1.73 18.49
CA LEU A 731 44.27 -0.33 18.47
C LEU A 731 45.63 -0.14 17.81
N THR A 732 45.78 0.95 17.08
CA THR A 732 47.08 1.49 16.63
C THR A 732 47.12 2.99 16.88
N GLY A 733 48.30 3.55 17.15
CA GLY A 733 48.45 4.99 17.39
C GLY A 733 48.35 5.83 16.11
N GLY A 734 47.85 7.05 16.24
CA GLY A 734 47.72 8.02 15.16
C GLY A 734 46.46 7.86 14.30
N GLY A 735 46.04 8.92 13.64
CA GLY A 735 44.77 9.01 12.90
C GLY A 735 44.71 10.26 12.01
N ILE A 736 43.55 10.53 11.43
CA ILE A 736 43.27 11.76 10.67
C ILE A 736 42.23 12.53 11.48
N SER A 737 42.52 13.80 11.79
CA SER A 737 41.58 14.66 12.50
C SER A 737 40.40 15.04 11.60
N ASP A 738 39.18 14.84 12.09
CA ASP A 738 37.92 15.23 11.46
C ASP A 738 37.03 15.96 12.49
N GLU A 739 36.93 17.28 12.35
CA GLU A 739 36.16 18.13 13.29
C GLU A 739 34.65 17.82 13.29
N GLY A 740 34.08 17.44 12.14
CA GLY A 740 32.66 17.11 12.02
C GLY A 740 32.32 15.78 12.69
N ALA A 741 33.18 14.78 12.50
CA ALA A 741 33.06 13.50 13.19
C ALA A 741 33.31 13.64 14.70
N GLN A 742 34.25 14.50 15.13
CA GLN A 742 34.47 14.81 16.54
C GLN A 742 33.23 15.41 17.21
N GLN A 743 32.59 16.41 16.59
CA GLN A 743 31.36 17.01 17.13
C GLN A 743 30.21 16.00 17.22
N THR A 744 30.07 15.14 16.22
CA THR A 744 29.03 14.10 16.18
C THR A 744 29.25 13.04 17.26
N ALA A 745 30.48 12.54 17.40
CA ALA A 745 30.84 11.58 18.44
C ALA A 745 30.70 12.19 19.84
N MET A 746 31.07 13.47 20.03
CA MET A 746 30.91 14.16 21.30
C MET A 746 29.44 14.29 21.71
N ARG A 747 28.55 14.70 20.79
CA ARG A 747 27.09 14.75 21.07
C ARG A 747 26.56 13.38 21.50
N ARG A 748 27.02 12.32 20.83
CA ARG A 748 26.63 10.94 21.16
C ARG A 748 27.13 10.52 22.55
N ILE A 749 28.36 10.87 22.91
CA ILE A 749 28.91 10.62 24.26
C ILE A 749 28.05 11.32 25.31
N THR A 750 27.71 12.61 25.12
CA THR A 750 26.88 13.37 26.07
C THR A 750 25.52 12.71 26.29
N ILE A 751 24.80 12.38 25.22
CA ILE A 751 23.47 11.73 25.32
C ILE A 751 23.56 10.40 26.07
N LEU A 752 24.54 9.56 25.73
CA LEU A 752 24.70 8.24 26.35
C LEU A 752 25.11 8.31 27.84
N LEU A 753 25.90 9.31 28.21
CA LEU A 753 26.25 9.58 29.61
C LEU A 753 25.06 10.15 30.39
N ASP A 754 24.26 11.04 29.80
CA ASP A 754 23.03 11.56 30.41
C ASP A 754 22.01 10.43 30.66
N GLU A 755 21.84 9.52 29.70
CA GLU A 755 21.01 8.31 29.88
C GLU A 755 21.53 7.41 31.00
N THR A 756 22.85 7.26 31.10
CA THR A 756 23.48 6.46 32.15
C THR A 756 23.27 7.10 33.52
N ALA A 757 23.49 8.41 33.64
CA ALA A 757 23.25 9.18 34.86
C ALA A 757 21.77 9.11 35.28
N ALA A 758 20.84 9.27 34.34
CA ALA A 758 19.41 9.16 34.58
C ALA A 758 19.01 7.76 35.06
N TYR A 759 19.59 6.71 34.46
CA TYR A 759 19.34 5.34 34.89
C TYR A 759 19.93 5.04 36.27
N ARG A 760 21.12 5.54 36.59
CA ARG A 760 21.71 5.39 37.95
C ARG A 760 20.90 6.14 39.00
N ALA A 761 20.38 7.33 38.68
CA ALA A 761 19.45 8.05 39.55
C ALA A 761 18.14 7.27 39.75
N TYR A 762 17.62 6.62 38.69
CA TYR A 762 16.49 5.71 38.79
C TYR A 762 16.82 4.48 39.65
N TYR A 763 17.96 3.83 39.44
CA TYR A 763 18.42 2.67 40.22
C TYR A 763 18.49 2.97 41.71
N ARG A 764 18.83 4.19 42.12
CA ARG A 764 18.88 4.58 43.55
C ARG A 764 17.51 4.69 44.22
N ARG A 765 16.45 4.98 43.46
CA ARG A 765 15.10 5.30 43.98
C ARG A 765 14.03 4.27 43.64
N ALA A 766 14.26 3.44 42.63
CA ALA A 766 13.29 2.49 42.13
C ALA A 766 13.01 1.38 43.14
N ASP A 767 11.79 0.87 43.16
CA ASP A 767 11.44 -0.33 43.94
C ASP A 767 12.34 -1.51 43.51
N PRO A 768 13.02 -2.19 44.46
CA PRO A 768 13.90 -3.32 44.15
C PRO A 768 13.22 -4.44 43.36
N ALA A 769 11.94 -4.70 43.64
CA ALA A 769 11.19 -5.74 42.97
C ALA A 769 10.97 -5.38 41.50
N TRP A 770 10.72 -4.10 41.19
CA TRP A 770 10.58 -3.61 39.80
C TRP A 770 11.91 -3.59 39.05
N LEU A 771 12.99 -3.22 39.75
CA LEU A 771 14.33 -3.14 39.19
C LEU A 771 14.86 -4.53 38.76
N LEU A 772 14.50 -5.57 39.52
CA LEU A 772 14.96 -6.94 39.34
C LEU A 772 13.93 -7.83 38.63
N MET A 773 12.82 -7.27 38.12
CA MET A 773 11.90 -8.07 37.31
C MET A 773 12.66 -8.63 36.11
N PRO A 774 12.42 -9.90 35.72
CA PRO A 774 12.87 -10.38 34.42
C PRO A 774 12.41 -9.36 33.39
N ALA A 775 13.32 -8.87 32.54
CA ALA A 775 12.92 -8.04 31.43
C ALA A 775 11.83 -8.82 30.69
N ALA A 776 10.62 -8.27 30.61
CA ALA A 776 9.59 -8.87 29.77
C ALA A 776 10.25 -9.08 28.39
N PRO A 777 10.17 -10.28 27.78
CA PRO A 777 10.54 -10.40 26.37
C PRO A 777 9.81 -9.27 25.68
N SER A 778 10.51 -8.46 24.89
CA SER A 778 10.01 -7.19 24.38
C SER A 778 8.62 -7.36 23.78
N ALA A 779 7.62 -7.17 24.64
CA ALA A 779 6.23 -7.29 24.31
C ALA A 779 5.86 -5.89 23.85
N THR A 780 5.85 -5.74 22.53
CA THR A 780 4.67 -5.23 21.85
C THR A 780 3.44 -5.42 22.76
N LYS A 781 3.05 -4.34 23.46
CA LYS A 781 1.92 -4.33 24.38
C LYS A 781 0.62 -4.56 23.58
N SER A 782 0.13 -5.78 23.61
CA SER A 782 -1.31 -6.10 23.75
C SER A 782 -1.57 -6.21 25.26
N ARG A 783 -2.24 -5.22 25.90
CA ARG A 783 -3.69 -5.21 26.27
C ARG A 783 -4.07 -6.43 27.15
N ARG A 784 -4.83 -6.37 28.24
CA ARG A 784 -5.85 -5.48 28.81
C ARG A 784 -6.02 -5.90 30.29
N ASP A 785 -6.40 -4.96 31.14
CA ASP A 785 -7.53 -5.13 32.07
C ASP A 785 -7.90 -3.74 32.59
N HIS A 786 -8.86 -3.12 31.88
CA HIS A 786 -9.93 -2.21 32.32
C HIS A 786 -10.61 -1.60 31.10
#